data_AF-A0A9X2JFE0-F1
#
_entry.id   AF-A0A9X2JFE0-F1
#
_cell.length_a   1.000
_cell.length_b   1.000
_cell.length_c   1.000
_cell.angle_alpha   90.00
_cell.angle_beta   90.00
_cell.angle_gamma   90.00
#
_symmetry.space_group_name_H-M   'P 1'
#
loop_
_entity.id
_entity.type
_entity.pdbx_description
1 polymer ?
#
loop_
_entity_poly.entity_id
_entity_poly.type
_entity_poly.pdbx_seq_one_letter_code
_entity_poly.pdbx_strand_id
1 'polypeptide(L)'
;MTRLLLWCCATALALQAGWGPTPARADIYQWEYIDPTDPSQGRQQSTTLAPDGAGLVPLPRMIGSSGDLTKAYLSGAQLSGAFFYNTTLVNADFSSSNLRYVRFIGSNLESAHLRSTNLAGAHFSGATLTGTDFTNAEIRNTSFGNTTDGGLSPEQIYSTASYKRGDLTGISLERNDLANWDFADQNLTYANFDLAGLDGADLSGADLRHASFIDSTVDKASFIDADVRGAIFNDAPIHRMPFPYWTHGRITNDQLYSTRSYKDADLEGIILHECDLRDWDFAGQNLTDSGFESAWLNGADFSRANLTNANFSYASLATADFSDAVIAGLSFAHTDLTATQLYSTASYKVGDLAGINFTSGNLRNLDLADQQLAYANLGSSSLQGANLSGADLTGAVLKGAYLQDTNVAAAKVRGASFASTTTRGFTSERLYSTESYQTGDLVEMDLSYNDLTNWDFAGKDLTGASFQGATLTGVNFAGAEVRKANFHKTSTSGAGISVTQLYSTASYQSGDLTGIDLRENDLAGCDFRGINLTDANLTGATLTGIDFTDAIVSGTTHGGGNNAISAAQLYSTASYKTGDLSGVRFTNSDLGGWNLEGQNLRQSSIVGADLAEANMTKVNLHEAFFMFGSLAGADFTGANITNARFQEIDYVGADFSGADIRGTRFFHTRDSIFTPSQLYSTLSYEISDLSGIQLASPIPGNWDLSGIKLVGCEFGALTMVGADLRGANLASTWFSTDWLPSGRLIGTNLSGADTRGGALDTSDIIKHNFIYPDGHIEGLHIEASETMRLWDFDPELIPRYKSEPIGDIPIVVTQAMSIHTDGTLRIVFEDDQWGSTVHYESAIPVELAGTLELLFDGHVAPRRLIGTTFQLFNWTGVDPHGEFATIVADPRATWDTSALYTTGEVTLVSAVPEPAGVFLAWVAIGLAAWVVQARQVGVRKTPLNSGSDLI
;
A
#
# COMPACT_ATOMS: atom_id res chain seq x y z
N MET A 1 -15.90 -7.57 18.26
CA MET A 1 -17.30 -7.43 17.80
C MET A 1 -17.37 -6.72 16.44
N THR A 2 -16.33 -6.89 15.61
CA THR A 2 -16.18 -6.30 14.27
C THR A 2 -15.74 -7.40 13.30
N ARG A 3 -16.31 -8.60 13.47
CA ARG A 3 -16.05 -9.81 12.66
C ARG A 3 -17.35 -10.53 12.26
N LEU A 4 -18.50 -9.86 12.36
CA LEU A 4 -19.82 -10.41 11.99
C LEU A 4 -20.56 -9.61 10.89
N LEU A 5 -19.84 -8.76 10.15
CA LEU A 5 -20.40 -7.93 9.07
C LEU A 5 -19.70 -8.14 7.71
N LEU A 6 -18.79 -9.10 7.60
CA LEU A 6 -18.05 -9.40 6.36
C LEU A 6 -18.50 -10.68 5.65
N TRP A 7 -19.66 -11.23 6.03
CA TRP A 7 -20.20 -12.46 5.43
C TRP A 7 -21.57 -12.31 4.75
N CYS A 8 -22.07 -11.07 4.55
CA CYS A 8 -23.40 -10.83 3.95
C CYS A 8 -23.47 -9.82 2.78
N CYS A 9 -22.37 -9.42 2.13
CA CYS A 9 -22.44 -8.47 1.00
C CYS A 9 -21.82 -8.94 -0.33
N ALA A 10 -21.54 -10.24 -0.52
CA ALA A 10 -21.02 -10.78 -1.79
C ALA A 10 -22.00 -11.74 -2.49
N THR A 11 -23.30 -11.58 -2.26
CA THR A 11 -24.35 -12.25 -3.03
C THR A 11 -25.42 -11.23 -3.43
N ALA A 12 -25.70 -11.16 -4.72
CA ALA A 12 -26.73 -10.35 -5.39
C ALA A 12 -26.33 -8.95 -5.88
N LEU A 13 -25.61 -8.90 -7.00
CA LEU A 13 -25.87 -7.93 -8.07
C LEU A 13 -25.40 -8.49 -9.43
N ALA A 14 -25.94 -9.65 -9.78
CA ALA A 14 -26.11 -10.07 -11.17
C ALA A 14 -27.60 -9.91 -11.49
N LEU A 15 -27.97 -8.88 -12.25
CA LEU A 15 -29.12 -8.89 -13.17
C LEU A 15 -29.25 -7.56 -13.92
N GLN A 16 -29.20 -7.70 -15.27
CA GLN A 16 -29.81 -6.87 -16.32
C GLN A 16 -28.93 -5.91 -17.17
N ALA A 17 -28.55 -6.47 -18.34
CA ALA A 17 -28.55 -5.92 -19.72
C ALA A 17 -27.62 -4.74 -20.08
N GLY A 18 -26.87 -4.71 -21.21
CA GLY A 18 -26.68 -5.58 -22.39
C GLY A 18 -26.32 -4.75 -23.65
N TRP A 19 -25.58 -5.32 -24.64
CA TRP A 19 -25.38 -4.98 -26.10
C TRP A 19 -24.02 -4.63 -26.81
N GLY A 20 -23.27 -5.64 -27.27
CA GLY A 20 -22.60 -5.63 -28.60
C GLY A 20 -21.08 -5.86 -28.64
N PRO A 21 -20.50 -6.53 -29.67
CA PRO A 21 -21.08 -7.10 -30.89
C PRO A 21 -20.99 -8.65 -30.99
N THR A 22 -22.15 -9.31 -31.08
CA THR A 22 -22.37 -10.77 -31.03
C THR A 22 -21.12 -11.64 -30.80
N PRO A 23 -20.93 -12.20 -29.60
CA PRO A 23 -19.89 -13.18 -29.39
C PRO A 23 -20.19 -14.35 -30.33
N ALA A 24 -19.15 -14.97 -30.90
CA ALA A 24 -19.32 -16.27 -31.52
C ALA A 24 -19.79 -17.23 -30.43
N ARG A 25 -21.11 -17.35 -30.32
CA ARG A 25 -21.80 -18.31 -29.49
C ARG A 25 -21.38 -19.67 -30.04
N ALA A 26 -20.52 -20.35 -29.31
CA ALA A 26 -20.19 -21.72 -29.62
C ALA A 26 -20.92 -22.61 -28.63
N ASP A 27 -21.66 -23.53 -29.21
CA ASP A 27 -22.27 -24.62 -28.48
C ASP A 27 -21.17 -25.43 -27.79
N ILE A 28 -21.22 -25.55 -26.46
CA ILE A 28 -20.39 -26.48 -25.72
C ILE A 28 -21.05 -27.85 -25.82
N TYR A 29 -20.39 -28.75 -26.53
CA TYR A 29 -20.87 -30.11 -26.72
C TYR A 29 -20.39 -31.01 -25.60
N GLN A 30 -21.12 -32.10 -25.40
CA GLN A 30 -20.68 -33.20 -24.55
C GLN A 30 -19.51 -33.94 -25.21
N TRP A 31 -18.74 -34.69 -24.43
CA TRP A 31 -17.78 -35.64 -24.97
C TRP A 31 -18.39 -37.04 -25.17
N GLU A 32 -17.79 -37.82 -26.07
CA GLU A 32 -18.02 -39.25 -26.24
C GLU A 32 -16.67 -40.00 -26.38
N TYR A 33 -16.66 -41.31 -26.10
CA TYR A 33 -15.48 -42.13 -26.35
C TYR A 33 -15.26 -42.30 -27.86
N ILE A 34 -14.00 -42.27 -28.29
CA ILE A 34 -13.62 -42.53 -29.68
C ILE A 34 -14.08 -43.95 -30.10
N ASP A 35 -13.90 -44.93 -29.21
CA ASP A 35 -14.51 -46.25 -29.30
C ASP A 35 -15.24 -46.57 -27.99
N PRO A 36 -16.59 -46.67 -27.99
CA PRO A 36 -17.37 -47.01 -26.79
C PRO A 36 -17.03 -48.37 -26.16
N THR A 37 -16.37 -49.26 -26.90
CA THR A 37 -15.95 -50.60 -26.44
C THR A 37 -14.50 -50.65 -25.98
N ASP A 38 -13.72 -49.59 -26.26
CA ASP A 38 -12.31 -49.45 -25.86
C ASP A 38 -12.01 -48.02 -25.37
N PRO A 39 -12.29 -47.72 -24.08
CA PRO A 39 -12.04 -46.41 -23.48
C PRO A 39 -10.57 -45.95 -23.52
N SER A 40 -9.63 -46.86 -23.80
CA SER A 40 -8.20 -46.51 -23.88
C SER A 40 -7.86 -45.64 -25.09
N GLN A 41 -8.72 -45.61 -26.11
CA GLN A 41 -8.52 -44.79 -27.31
C GLN A 41 -8.81 -43.30 -27.09
N GLY A 42 -9.30 -42.91 -25.92
CA GLY A 42 -9.57 -41.52 -25.57
C GLY A 42 -10.96 -41.05 -25.96
N ARG A 43 -11.15 -39.73 -25.96
CA ARG A 43 -12.45 -39.06 -26.11
C ARG A 43 -12.38 -38.02 -27.21
N GLN A 44 -13.55 -37.71 -27.76
CA GLN A 44 -13.74 -36.66 -28.74
C GLN A 44 -15.00 -35.85 -28.42
N GLN A 45 -15.12 -34.68 -29.03
CA GLN A 45 -16.34 -33.90 -29.00
C GLN A 45 -17.49 -34.68 -29.63
N SER A 46 -18.61 -34.82 -28.91
CA SER A 46 -19.84 -35.40 -29.43
C SER A 46 -20.62 -34.37 -30.25
N THR A 47 -21.66 -34.85 -30.94
CA THR A 47 -22.68 -33.98 -31.57
C THR A 47 -23.79 -33.56 -30.61
N THR A 48 -23.81 -34.11 -29.40
CA THR A 48 -24.78 -33.80 -28.35
C THR A 48 -24.37 -32.54 -27.60
N LEU A 49 -25.25 -31.56 -27.50
CA LEU A 49 -25.01 -30.34 -26.74
C LEU A 49 -25.03 -30.64 -25.22
N ALA A 50 -24.15 -30.00 -24.44
CA ALA A 50 -24.27 -30.03 -22.97
C ALA A 50 -25.58 -29.32 -22.52
N PRO A 51 -26.18 -29.69 -21.38
CA PRO A 51 -27.51 -29.19 -20.98
C PRO A 51 -27.67 -27.67 -21.06
N ASP A 52 -26.68 -26.93 -20.55
CA ASP A 52 -26.59 -25.46 -20.67
C ASP A 52 -25.48 -25.00 -21.63
N GLY A 53 -25.02 -25.89 -22.51
CA GLY A 53 -23.96 -25.63 -23.47
C GLY A 53 -24.35 -24.70 -24.62
N ALA A 54 -25.65 -24.46 -24.83
CA ALA A 54 -26.19 -23.79 -26.02
C ALA A 54 -25.79 -22.32 -26.08
N GLY A 55 -25.07 -21.96 -27.14
CA GLY A 55 -24.68 -20.58 -27.43
C GLY A 55 -23.97 -19.89 -26.27
N LEU A 56 -23.15 -20.65 -25.53
CA LEU A 56 -22.19 -20.13 -24.58
C LEU A 56 -21.03 -19.44 -25.31
N VAL A 57 -20.30 -18.61 -24.59
CA VAL A 57 -19.12 -17.95 -25.12
C VAL A 57 -17.91 -18.74 -24.66
N PRO A 58 -17.11 -19.36 -25.54
CA PRO A 58 -16.00 -20.24 -25.16
C PRO A 58 -14.79 -19.53 -24.52
N LEU A 59 -14.97 -18.31 -24.00
CA LEU A 59 -13.89 -17.45 -23.54
C LEU A 59 -13.70 -17.55 -22.02
N PRO A 60 -12.48 -17.26 -21.52
CA PRO A 60 -12.13 -17.32 -20.10
C PRO A 60 -12.95 -16.42 -19.15
N ARG A 61 -14.00 -15.73 -19.58
CA ARG A 61 -14.77 -14.81 -18.71
C ARG A 61 -16.28 -14.99 -18.73
N MET A 62 -16.85 -15.97 -19.45
CA MET A 62 -18.30 -16.22 -19.41
C MET A 62 -18.74 -17.68 -19.51
N ILE A 63 -18.66 -18.40 -18.39
CA ILE A 63 -19.56 -19.53 -18.16
C ILE A 63 -20.33 -19.24 -16.87
N GLY A 64 -21.64 -19.03 -16.99
CA GLY A 64 -22.49 -18.55 -15.92
C GLY A 64 -22.45 -19.41 -14.65
N SER A 65 -22.37 -18.73 -13.51
CA SER A 65 -22.55 -19.30 -12.20
C SER A 65 -23.90 -20.03 -12.11
N SER A 66 -23.91 -21.29 -11.70
CA SER A 66 -25.07 -22.22 -11.58
C SER A 66 -25.54 -23.02 -12.81
N GLY A 67 -24.82 -23.01 -13.95
CA GLY A 67 -25.19 -23.82 -15.12
C GLY A 67 -24.87 -25.33 -15.01
N ASP A 68 -25.57 -26.17 -15.77
CA ASP A 68 -25.29 -27.60 -15.96
C ASP A 68 -24.52 -27.86 -17.26
N LEU A 69 -23.22 -28.09 -17.08
CA LEU A 69 -22.24 -28.45 -18.09
C LEU A 69 -21.78 -29.90 -17.94
N THR A 70 -22.70 -30.78 -17.54
CA THR A 70 -22.44 -32.21 -17.45
C THR A 70 -21.91 -32.76 -18.79
N LYS A 71 -20.77 -33.45 -18.72
CA LYS A 71 -19.97 -33.99 -19.83
C LYS A 71 -19.44 -32.96 -20.83
N ALA A 72 -19.38 -31.67 -20.50
CA ALA A 72 -18.83 -30.65 -21.39
C ALA A 72 -17.41 -31.05 -21.89
N TYR A 73 -17.16 -30.93 -23.19
CA TYR A 73 -15.86 -31.17 -23.80
C TYR A 73 -15.10 -29.85 -23.93
N LEU A 74 -14.12 -29.66 -23.06
CA LEU A 74 -13.29 -28.45 -22.89
C LEU A 74 -11.80 -28.79 -22.89
N SER A 75 -11.43 -29.91 -23.53
CA SER A 75 -10.05 -30.39 -23.63
C SER A 75 -9.19 -29.43 -24.46
N GLY A 76 -8.01 -29.07 -23.95
CA GLY A 76 -7.09 -28.12 -24.56
C GLY A 76 -7.54 -26.64 -24.54
N ALA A 77 -8.62 -26.33 -23.81
CA ALA A 77 -9.19 -25.00 -23.76
C ALA A 77 -8.27 -23.99 -23.03
N GLN A 78 -8.32 -22.73 -23.47
CA GLN A 78 -7.68 -21.61 -22.78
C GLN A 78 -8.72 -20.90 -21.92
N LEU A 79 -8.71 -21.16 -20.61
CA LEU A 79 -9.74 -20.72 -19.67
C LEU A 79 -9.13 -20.12 -18.39
N SER A 80 -7.92 -19.55 -18.49
CA SER A 80 -7.27 -18.86 -17.38
C SER A 80 -8.16 -17.73 -16.84
N GLY A 81 -8.40 -17.69 -15.52
CA GLY A 81 -9.28 -16.71 -14.87
C GLY A 81 -10.78 -17.00 -15.00
N ALA A 82 -11.18 -18.10 -15.64
CA ALA A 82 -12.59 -18.40 -15.84
C ALA A 82 -13.38 -18.63 -14.55
N PHE A 83 -14.64 -18.21 -14.58
CA PHE A 83 -15.55 -18.32 -13.45
C PHE A 83 -16.50 -19.49 -13.69
N PHE A 84 -16.48 -20.46 -12.79
CA PHE A 84 -17.40 -21.58 -12.71
C PHE A 84 -17.88 -21.65 -11.26
N TYR A 85 -18.68 -20.68 -10.82
CA TYR A 85 -19.17 -20.62 -9.44
C TYR A 85 -20.47 -21.42 -9.31
N ASN A 86 -20.55 -22.38 -8.38
CA ASN A 86 -21.72 -23.26 -8.19
C ASN A 86 -22.21 -23.99 -9.46
N THR A 87 -21.35 -24.21 -10.45
CA THR A 87 -21.66 -24.86 -11.74
C THR A 87 -21.61 -26.37 -11.60
N THR A 88 -22.52 -27.09 -12.28
CA THR A 88 -22.46 -28.55 -12.40
C THR A 88 -21.59 -28.92 -13.59
N LEU A 89 -20.44 -29.52 -13.33
CA LEU A 89 -19.39 -29.93 -14.28
C LEU A 89 -19.16 -31.44 -14.21
N VAL A 90 -20.21 -32.19 -13.88
CA VAL A 90 -20.13 -33.64 -13.67
C VAL A 90 -19.65 -34.31 -14.95
N ASN A 91 -18.60 -35.12 -14.86
CA ASN A 91 -17.91 -35.72 -16.01
C ASN A 91 -17.36 -34.71 -17.04
N ALA A 92 -17.26 -33.40 -16.79
CA ALA A 92 -16.68 -32.48 -17.78
C ALA A 92 -15.21 -32.83 -18.08
N ASP A 93 -14.75 -32.64 -19.32
CA ASP A 93 -13.39 -32.96 -19.74
C ASP A 93 -12.60 -31.68 -20.06
N PHE A 94 -11.69 -31.31 -19.16
CA PHE A 94 -10.76 -30.20 -19.28
C PHE A 94 -9.32 -30.65 -19.55
N SER A 95 -9.11 -31.88 -20.03
CA SER A 95 -7.75 -32.42 -20.17
C SER A 95 -6.85 -31.51 -21.01
N SER A 96 -5.60 -31.31 -20.59
CA SER A 96 -4.59 -30.45 -21.26
C SER A 96 -4.95 -28.97 -21.41
N SER A 97 -5.96 -28.49 -20.66
CA SER A 97 -6.40 -27.10 -20.68
C SER A 97 -5.54 -26.19 -19.80
N ASN A 98 -5.48 -24.91 -20.16
CA ASN A 98 -4.90 -23.86 -19.31
C ASN A 98 -6.00 -23.29 -18.43
N LEU A 99 -5.88 -23.53 -17.12
CA LEU A 99 -6.87 -23.22 -16.09
C LEU A 99 -6.26 -22.40 -14.95
N ARG A 100 -5.19 -21.64 -15.20
CA ARG A 100 -4.58 -20.76 -14.18
C ARG A 100 -5.63 -19.81 -13.61
N TYR A 101 -5.63 -19.58 -12.31
CA TYR A 101 -6.55 -18.65 -11.63
C TYR A 101 -8.07 -18.89 -11.85
N VAL A 102 -8.45 -20.04 -12.43
CA VAL A 102 -9.86 -20.39 -12.62
C VAL A 102 -10.57 -20.52 -11.27
N ARG A 103 -11.84 -20.15 -11.20
CA ARG A 103 -12.65 -20.18 -9.98
C ARG A 103 -13.76 -21.21 -10.10
N PHE A 104 -13.54 -22.38 -9.50
CA PHE A 104 -14.51 -23.49 -9.34
C PHE A 104 -15.23 -23.47 -7.99
N ILE A 105 -15.29 -22.33 -7.30
CA ILE A 105 -15.81 -22.23 -5.92
C ILE A 105 -17.26 -22.75 -5.85
N GLY A 106 -17.50 -23.71 -4.94
CA GLY A 106 -18.80 -24.35 -4.72
C GLY A 106 -19.34 -25.21 -5.87
N SER A 107 -18.56 -25.43 -6.94
CA SER A 107 -19.00 -26.20 -8.11
C SER A 107 -18.97 -27.70 -7.91
N ASN A 108 -19.76 -28.42 -8.68
CA ASN A 108 -19.76 -29.88 -8.70
C ASN A 108 -18.93 -30.41 -9.87
N LEU A 109 -17.70 -30.87 -9.60
CA LEU A 109 -16.79 -31.48 -10.58
C LEU A 109 -16.72 -33.00 -10.46
N GLU A 110 -17.77 -33.65 -9.95
CA GLU A 110 -17.78 -35.10 -9.78
C GLU A 110 -17.39 -35.82 -11.09
N SER A 111 -16.37 -36.68 -11.02
CA SER A 111 -15.80 -37.41 -12.16
C SER A 111 -15.31 -36.54 -13.33
N ALA A 112 -15.08 -35.24 -13.14
CA ALA A 112 -14.49 -34.38 -14.16
C ALA A 112 -13.02 -34.74 -14.43
N HIS A 113 -12.53 -34.43 -15.61
CA HIS A 113 -11.17 -34.76 -16.05
C HIS A 113 -10.32 -33.52 -16.21
N LEU A 114 -9.34 -33.32 -15.34
CA LEU A 114 -8.39 -32.22 -15.35
C LEU A 114 -6.95 -32.71 -15.56
N ARG A 115 -6.77 -33.76 -16.37
CA ARG A 115 -5.46 -34.36 -16.62
C ARG A 115 -4.53 -33.40 -17.33
N SER A 116 -3.27 -33.33 -16.90
CA SER A 116 -2.23 -32.50 -17.52
C SER A 116 -2.65 -31.03 -17.69
N THR A 117 -3.48 -30.52 -16.79
CA THR A 117 -3.94 -29.12 -16.80
C THR A 117 -2.96 -28.23 -16.03
N ASN A 118 -2.90 -26.95 -16.42
CA ASN A 118 -2.25 -25.94 -15.59
C ASN A 118 -3.30 -25.32 -14.68
N LEU A 119 -3.27 -25.63 -13.37
CA LEU A 119 -4.19 -25.14 -12.35
C LEU A 119 -3.50 -24.16 -11.37
N ALA A 120 -2.33 -23.61 -11.73
CA ALA A 120 -1.62 -22.72 -10.84
C ALA A 120 -2.50 -21.52 -10.43
N GLY A 121 -2.65 -21.30 -9.12
CA GLY A 121 -3.52 -20.25 -8.58
C GLY A 121 -5.03 -20.49 -8.70
N ALA A 122 -5.49 -21.66 -9.15
CA ALA A 122 -6.93 -21.98 -9.25
C ALA A 122 -7.62 -22.07 -7.88
N HIS A 123 -8.93 -21.85 -7.84
CA HIS A 123 -9.74 -21.86 -6.62
C HIS A 123 -10.88 -22.89 -6.69
N PHE A 124 -10.80 -23.92 -5.84
CA PHE A 124 -11.79 -24.99 -5.71
C PHE A 124 -12.56 -24.95 -4.38
N SER A 125 -12.48 -23.86 -3.62
CA SER A 125 -13.01 -23.86 -2.25
C SER A 125 -14.49 -24.27 -2.19
N GLY A 126 -14.82 -25.26 -1.37
CA GLY A 126 -16.19 -25.80 -1.25
C GLY A 126 -16.69 -26.63 -2.43
N ALA A 127 -15.87 -26.93 -3.44
CA ALA A 127 -16.26 -27.73 -4.60
C ALA A 127 -16.46 -29.22 -4.26
N THR A 128 -17.36 -29.90 -4.96
CA THR A 128 -17.45 -31.37 -4.97
C THR A 128 -16.44 -31.93 -5.96
N LEU A 129 -15.47 -32.69 -5.47
CA LEU A 129 -14.34 -33.23 -6.24
C LEU A 129 -14.32 -34.77 -6.29
N THR A 130 -15.43 -35.42 -5.94
CA THR A 130 -15.54 -36.88 -5.91
C THR A 130 -15.17 -37.48 -7.28
N GLY A 131 -14.08 -38.24 -7.33
CA GLY A 131 -13.63 -38.91 -8.56
C GLY A 131 -13.05 -37.98 -9.63
N THR A 132 -12.86 -36.69 -9.34
CA THR A 132 -12.20 -35.75 -10.25
C THR A 132 -10.75 -36.17 -10.53
N ASP A 133 -10.32 -36.13 -11.78
CA ASP A 133 -9.01 -36.63 -12.18
C ASP A 133 -8.00 -35.50 -12.38
N PHE A 134 -7.09 -35.32 -11.43
CA PHE A 134 -6.00 -34.33 -11.47
C PHE A 134 -4.66 -34.90 -11.97
N THR A 135 -4.66 -36.07 -12.61
CA THR A 135 -3.42 -36.75 -13.00
C THR A 135 -2.52 -35.84 -13.83
N ASN A 136 -1.28 -35.64 -13.37
CA ASN A 136 -0.26 -34.77 -13.98
C ASN A 136 -0.64 -33.28 -14.09
N ALA A 137 -1.64 -32.80 -13.36
CA ALA A 137 -1.93 -31.36 -13.29
C ALA A 137 -0.87 -30.58 -12.49
N GLU A 138 -0.71 -29.28 -12.77
CA GLU A 138 0.13 -28.36 -12.00
C GLU A 138 -0.72 -27.58 -11.00
N ILE A 139 -0.47 -27.73 -9.69
CA ILE A 139 -1.34 -27.22 -8.61
C ILE A 139 -0.63 -26.31 -7.60
N ARG A 140 0.44 -25.61 -8.01
CA ARG A 140 1.08 -24.61 -7.15
C ARG A 140 0.14 -23.44 -6.89
N ASN A 141 0.13 -22.90 -5.68
CA ASN A 141 -0.76 -21.81 -5.27
C ASN A 141 -2.27 -22.11 -5.43
N THR A 142 -2.66 -23.37 -5.65
CA THR A 142 -4.06 -23.75 -5.82
C THR A 142 -4.76 -23.84 -4.47
N SER A 143 -6.01 -23.37 -4.40
CA SER A 143 -6.84 -23.43 -3.21
C SER A 143 -7.86 -24.56 -3.27
N PHE A 144 -7.74 -25.51 -2.35
CA PHE A 144 -8.64 -26.65 -2.14
C PHE A 144 -9.40 -26.54 -0.80
N GLY A 145 -9.60 -25.33 -0.26
CA GLY A 145 -10.21 -25.16 1.06
C GLY A 145 -11.61 -25.79 1.18
N ASN A 146 -11.85 -26.60 2.23
CA ASN A 146 -13.13 -27.28 2.48
C ASN A 146 -13.63 -28.13 1.28
N THR A 147 -12.84 -29.08 0.82
CA THR A 147 -13.16 -29.95 -0.34
C THR A 147 -13.09 -31.46 -0.04
N THR A 148 -12.55 -31.90 1.11
CA THR A 148 -12.57 -33.32 1.52
C THR A 148 -13.98 -33.84 1.73
N ASP A 149 -14.89 -33.02 2.28
CA ASP A 149 -16.33 -33.33 2.36
C ASP A 149 -16.96 -33.46 0.95
N GLY A 150 -16.40 -32.77 -0.03
CA GLY A 150 -16.73 -32.88 -1.45
C GLY A 150 -16.09 -34.08 -2.15
N GLY A 151 -15.29 -34.89 -1.45
CA GLY A 151 -14.64 -36.09 -1.96
C GLY A 151 -13.24 -35.88 -2.54
N LEU A 152 -12.54 -34.79 -2.19
CA LEU A 152 -11.09 -34.69 -2.41
C LEU A 152 -10.36 -35.76 -1.59
N SER A 153 -9.49 -36.53 -2.24
CA SER A 153 -8.71 -37.63 -1.66
C SER A 153 -7.20 -37.40 -1.81
N PRO A 154 -6.37 -38.04 -0.96
CA PRO A 154 -4.91 -37.95 -1.08
C PRO A 154 -4.40 -38.45 -2.44
N GLU A 155 -4.99 -39.52 -2.99
CA GLU A 155 -4.59 -40.08 -4.29
C GLU A 155 -4.75 -39.09 -5.44
N GLN A 156 -5.76 -38.22 -5.37
CA GLN A 156 -5.97 -37.17 -6.35
C GLN A 156 -4.81 -36.16 -6.33
N ILE A 157 -4.36 -35.72 -5.15
CA ILE A 157 -3.21 -34.84 -5.00
C ILE A 157 -1.91 -35.55 -5.40
N TYR A 158 -1.70 -36.80 -4.99
CA TYR A 158 -0.49 -37.58 -5.31
C TYR A 158 -0.32 -37.87 -6.80
N SER A 159 -1.44 -37.88 -7.53
CA SER A 159 -1.43 -38.08 -8.98
C SER A 159 -0.92 -36.86 -9.76
N THR A 160 -0.87 -35.68 -9.15
CA THR A 160 -0.49 -34.41 -9.80
C THR A 160 0.99 -34.38 -10.21
N ALA A 161 1.33 -33.52 -11.17
CA ALA A 161 2.72 -33.31 -11.55
C ALA A 161 3.49 -32.56 -10.45
N SER A 162 2.81 -31.62 -9.77
CA SER A 162 3.37 -30.86 -8.64
C SER A 162 3.81 -31.75 -7.48
N TYR A 163 2.95 -32.67 -7.00
CA TYR A 163 3.31 -33.62 -5.93
C TYR A 163 4.49 -34.52 -6.32
N LYS A 164 4.46 -35.10 -7.53
CA LYS A 164 5.53 -35.97 -8.03
C LYS A 164 6.88 -35.25 -8.16
N ARG A 165 6.87 -33.93 -8.32
CA ARG A 165 8.06 -33.08 -8.36
C ARG A 165 8.51 -32.59 -6.97
N GLY A 166 7.77 -32.89 -5.90
CA GLY A 166 8.07 -32.41 -4.56
C GLY A 166 7.74 -30.93 -4.36
N ASP A 167 6.71 -30.42 -5.04
CA ASP A 167 6.53 -28.99 -5.23
C ASP A 167 5.06 -28.55 -5.12
N LEU A 168 4.66 -28.21 -3.88
CA LEU A 168 3.32 -27.80 -3.49
C LEU A 168 3.30 -26.37 -2.89
N THR A 169 4.26 -25.53 -3.27
CA THR A 169 4.38 -24.16 -2.76
C THR A 169 3.05 -23.40 -2.86
N GLY A 170 2.68 -22.73 -1.76
CA GLY A 170 1.50 -21.87 -1.65
C GLY A 170 0.15 -22.59 -1.76
N ILE A 171 0.12 -23.93 -1.76
CA ILE A 171 -1.14 -24.67 -1.78
C ILE A 171 -1.97 -24.31 -0.55
N SER A 172 -3.28 -24.13 -0.73
CA SER A 172 -4.21 -23.96 0.39
C SER A 172 -5.08 -25.21 0.54
N LEU A 173 -4.96 -25.84 1.69
CA LEU A 173 -5.73 -27.01 2.11
C LEU A 173 -6.53 -26.72 3.38
N GLU A 174 -6.83 -25.44 3.65
CA GLU A 174 -7.57 -25.02 4.84
C GLU A 174 -8.90 -25.77 5.02
N ARG A 175 -9.31 -26.02 6.27
CA ARG A 175 -10.59 -26.66 6.63
C ARG A 175 -10.83 -28.07 6.04
N ASN A 176 -9.80 -28.79 5.64
CA ASN A 176 -9.92 -30.17 5.16
C ASN A 176 -9.56 -31.19 6.23
N ASP A 177 -10.08 -32.41 6.10
CA ASP A 177 -9.60 -33.59 6.83
C ASP A 177 -8.47 -34.26 6.04
N LEU A 178 -7.25 -34.02 6.49
CA LEU A 178 -5.98 -34.47 5.91
C LEU A 178 -5.35 -35.61 6.73
N ALA A 179 -6.14 -36.32 7.53
CA ALA A 179 -5.62 -37.34 8.42
C ALA A 179 -4.87 -38.46 7.67
N ASN A 180 -3.65 -38.77 8.11
CA ASN A 180 -2.73 -39.75 7.51
C ASN A 180 -2.29 -39.45 6.06
N TRP A 181 -2.41 -38.20 5.61
CA TRP A 181 -1.86 -37.83 4.31
C TRP A 181 -0.32 -37.76 4.37
N ASP A 182 0.32 -38.29 3.34
CA ASP A 182 1.76 -38.17 3.06
C ASP A 182 2.07 -36.82 2.39
N PHE A 183 2.92 -36.04 3.05
CA PHE A 183 3.53 -34.80 2.59
C PHE A 183 5.07 -34.85 2.75
N ALA A 184 5.64 -36.05 2.89
CA ALA A 184 7.06 -36.20 3.14
C ALA A 184 7.89 -35.61 1.98
N ASP A 185 8.97 -34.92 2.35
CA ASP A 185 9.93 -34.26 1.45
C ASP A 185 9.30 -33.25 0.45
N GLN A 186 8.06 -32.82 0.67
CA GLN A 186 7.41 -31.82 -0.20
C GLN A 186 7.88 -30.40 0.14
N ASN A 187 8.00 -29.55 -0.90
CA ASN A 187 8.06 -28.11 -0.72
C ASN A 187 6.64 -27.57 -0.46
N LEU A 188 6.41 -27.10 0.76
CA LEU A 188 5.16 -26.56 1.26
C LEU A 188 5.35 -25.13 1.79
N THR A 189 6.35 -24.40 1.27
CA THR A 189 6.55 -23.00 1.66
C THR A 189 5.29 -22.20 1.37
N TYR A 190 4.85 -21.37 2.32
CA TYR A 190 3.60 -20.60 2.26
C TYR A 190 2.31 -21.42 2.13
N ALA A 191 2.35 -22.74 2.38
CA ALA A 191 1.13 -23.55 2.39
C ALA A 191 0.18 -23.12 3.51
N ASN A 192 -1.11 -23.21 3.26
CA ASN A 192 -2.16 -22.87 4.23
C ASN A 192 -2.89 -24.15 4.67
N PHE A 193 -2.72 -24.52 5.94
CA PHE A 193 -3.37 -25.62 6.63
C PHE A 193 -4.34 -25.15 7.73
N ASP A 194 -4.75 -23.88 7.70
CA ASP A 194 -5.60 -23.31 8.74
C ASP A 194 -6.89 -24.12 8.90
N LEU A 195 -7.27 -24.43 10.15
CA LEU A 195 -8.46 -25.21 10.50
C LEU A 195 -8.51 -26.63 9.88
N ALA A 196 -7.42 -27.13 9.29
CA ALA A 196 -7.36 -28.48 8.74
C ALA A 196 -7.07 -29.52 9.84
N GLY A 197 -7.52 -30.76 9.65
CA GLY A 197 -7.20 -31.89 10.51
C GLY A 197 -6.08 -32.73 9.92
N LEU A 198 -4.86 -32.63 10.43
CA LEU A 198 -3.66 -33.34 9.94
C LEU A 198 -3.27 -34.52 10.84
N ASP A 199 -4.22 -35.11 11.56
CA ASP A 199 -3.91 -36.17 12.52
C ASP A 199 -3.23 -37.38 11.84
N GLY A 200 -2.02 -37.71 12.28
CA GLY A 200 -1.21 -38.78 11.70
C GLY A 200 -0.61 -38.48 10.32
N ALA A 201 -0.73 -37.26 9.80
CA ALA A 201 -0.10 -36.88 8.53
C ALA A 201 1.44 -36.95 8.62
N ASP A 202 2.09 -37.30 7.52
CA ASP A 202 3.55 -37.34 7.43
C ASP A 202 4.10 -36.07 6.78
N LEU A 203 4.66 -35.15 7.57
CA LEU A 203 5.33 -33.94 7.12
C LEU A 203 6.86 -34.07 7.24
N SER A 204 7.38 -35.29 7.32
CA SER A 204 8.82 -35.52 7.53
C SER A 204 9.63 -34.98 6.36
N GLY A 205 10.72 -34.25 6.64
CA GLY A 205 11.60 -33.66 5.62
C GLY A 205 11.00 -32.48 4.84
N ALA A 206 9.71 -32.15 5.03
CA ALA A 206 9.03 -31.10 4.29
C ALA A 206 9.64 -29.71 4.56
N ASP A 207 9.58 -28.84 3.54
CA ASP A 207 9.88 -27.42 3.68
C ASP A 207 8.59 -26.67 4.01
N LEU A 208 8.39 -26.32 5.28
CA LEU A 208 7.20 -25.66 5.82
C LEU A 208 7.44 -24.19 6.12
N ARG A 209 8.46 -23.57 5.51
CA ARG A 209 8.76 -22.18 5.81
C ARG A 209 7.57 -21.29 5.47
N HIS A 210 7.17 -20.46 6.44
CA HIS A 210 5.99 -19.60 6.34
C HIS A 210 4.65 -20.33 6.12
N ALA A 211 4.59 -21.64 6.34
CA ALA A 211 3.33 -22.36 6.30
C ALA A 211 2.47 -22.00 7.52
N SER A 212 1.14 -22.00 7.33
CA SER A 212 0.17 -21.63 8.35
C SER A 212 -0.62 -22.84 8.84
N PHE A 213 -0.72 -23.00 10.16
CA PHE A 213 -1.39 -24.10 10.87
C PHE A 213 -2.42 -23.57 11.88
N ILE A 214 -2.96 -22.37 11.67
CA ILE A 214 -3.82 -21.69 12.65
C ILE A 214 -5.07 -22.54 12.91
N ASP A 215 -5.32 -22.86 14.18
CA ASP A 215 -6.45 -23.69 14.61
C ASP A 215 -6.54 -25.08 13.91
N SER A 216 -5.43 -25.58 13.36
CA SER A 216 -5.34 -26.92 12.79
C SER A 216 -5.14 -27.99 13.87
N THR A 217 -5.46 -29.25 13.56
CA THR A 217 -5.07 -30.40 14.39
C THR A 217 -3.89 -31.13 13.78
N VAL A 218 -2.93 -31.54 14.59
CA VAL A 218 -1.69 -32.21 14.18
C VAL A 218 -1.39 -33.40 15.10
N ASP A 219 -2.40 -34.03 15.69
CA ASP A 219 -2.19 -35.13 16.63
C ASP A 219 -1.44 -36.28 15.94
N LYS A 220 -0.28 -36.67 16.47
CA LYS A 220 0.58 -37.73 15.91
C LYS A 220 1.10 -37.46 14.50
N ALA A 221 0.93 -36.26 13.97
CA ALA A 221 1.59 -35.87 12.72
C ALA A 221 3.12 -35.91 12.91
N SER A 222 3.84 -36.38 11.91
CA SER A 222 5.30 -36.43 11.92
C SER A 222 5.89 -35.14 11.35
N PHE A 223 6.72 -34.44 12.12
CA PHE A 223 7.48 -33.26 11.65
C PHE A 223 9.00 -33.55 11.59
N ILE A 224 9.38 -34.84 11.55
CA ILE A 224 10.77 -35.26 11.63
C ILE A 224 11.57 -34.61 10.50
N ASP A 225 12.62 -33.87 10.83
CA ASP A 225 13.51 -33.20 9.87
C ASP A 225 12.85 -32.15 8.95
N ALA A 226 11.63 -31.72 9.26
CA ALA A 226 10.96 -30.61 8.58
C ALA A 226 11.63 -29.26 8.87
N ASP A 227 11.52 -28.30 7.94
CA ASP A 227 11.94 -26.90 8.14
C ASP A 227 10.72 -26.03 8.48
N VAL A 228 10.63 -25.53 9.70
CA VAL A 228 9.48 -24.78 10.23
C VAL A 228 9.78 -23.29 10.48
N ARG A 229 10.87 -22.76 9.92
CA ARG A 229 11.21 -21.34 10.10
C ARG A 229 10.14 -20.44 9.50
N GLY A 230 9.71 -19.43 10.25
CA GLY A 230 8.59 -18.57 9.84
C GLY A 230 7.20 -19.22 9.89
N ALA A 231 7.07 -20.49 10.25
CA ALA A 231 5.78 -21.19 10.29
C ALA A 231 4.91 -20.70 11.45
N ILE A 232 3.59 -20.79 11.28
CA ILE A 232 2.59 -20.25 12.21
C ILE A 232 1.77 -21.39 12.83
N PHE A 233 1.84 -21.58 14.15
CA PHE A 233 1.06 -22.58 14.90
C PHE A 233 0.14 -21.94 15.94
N ASN A 234 -0.59 -20.89 15.55
CA ASN A 234 -1.45 -20.17 16.50
C ASN A 234 -2.64 -20.99 16.97
N ASP A 235 -2.96 -20.81 18.23
CA ASP A 235 -4.12 -21.37 18.88
C ASP A 235 -5.22 -20.32 19.12
N ALA A 236 -6.51 -20.69 19.03
CA ALA A 236 -7.59 -19.79 19.45
C ALA A 236 -7.52 -19.46 20.95
N PRO A 237 -7.92 -18.23 21.37
CA PRO A 237 -7.73 -17.76 22.74
C PRO A 237 -8.61 -18.53 23.70
N ILE A 238 -7.96 -19.32 24.56
CA ILE A 238 -8.60 -20.24 25.50
C ILE A 238 -9.50 -19.50 26.51
N HIS A 239 -9.32 -18.20 26.68
CA HIS A 239 -10.05 -17.37 27.65
C HIS A 239 -11.48 -16.97 27.25
N ARG A 240 -11.99 -17.36 26.07
CA ARG A 240 -13.40 -17.09 25.66
C ARG A 240 -14.36 -18.28 25.68
N MET A 241 -13.96 -19.47 26.12
CA MET A 241 -14.88 -20.62 26.16
C MET A 241 -14.79 -21.44 27.45
N PRO A 242 -15.88 -21.55 28.24
CA PRO A 242 -15.94 -22.42 29.40
C PRO A 242 -16.38 -23.83 28.97
N PHE A 243 -15.55 -24.57 28.22
CA PHE A 243 -15.85 -25.97 27.90
C PHE A 243 -14.60 -26.86 27.92
N PRO A 244 -14.62 -27.99 28.68
CA PRO A 244 -13.48 -28.90 28.82
C PRO A 244 -13.40 -29.96 27.69
N TYR A 245 -13.76 -29.61 26.45
CA TYR A 245 -13.96 -30.60 25.36
C TYR A 245 -13.07 -30.43 24.12
N TRP A 246 -11.96 -29.68 24.20
CA TRP A 246 -11.05 -29.55 23.06
C TRP A 246 -9.63 -29.98 23.46
N THR A 247 -9.44 -31.29 23.52
CA THR A 247 -8.12 -31.96 23.46
C THR A 247 -7.84 -32.31 22.00
N HIS A 248 -7.77 -31.31 21.12
CA HIS A 248 -7.43 -31.53 19.72
C HIS A 248 -5.95 -31.17 19.53
N GLY A 249 -5.23 -32.02 18.79
CA GLY A 249 -3.77 -32.02 18.66
C GLY A 249 -3.16 -30.71 18.24
N ARG A 250 -2.61 -29.99 19.19
CA ARG A 250 -1.72 -28.85 18.93
C ARG A 250 -0.30 -29.36 18.73
N ILE A 251 0.57 -28.53 18.17
CA ILE A 251 1.99 -28.87 18.11
C ILE A 251 2.51 -29.14 19.52
N THR A 252 3.16 -30.29 19.69
CA THR A 252 3.80 -30.69 20.95
C THR A 252 5.29 -30.37 20.92
N ASN A 253 5.91 -30.32 22.09
CA ASN A 253 7.36 -30.16 22.20
C ASN A 253 8.12 -31.28 21.46
N ASP A 254 7.70 -32.54 21.62
CA ASP A 254 8.28 -33.69 20.92
C ASP A 254 8.23 -33.52 19.39
N GLN A 255 7.12 -32.98 18.86
CA GLN A 255 7.00 -32.68 17.42
C GLN A 255 7.95 -31.56 17.01
N LEU A 256 7.97 -30.44 17.73
CA LEU A 256 8.88 -29.33 17.41
C LEU A 256 10.36 -29.78 17.49
N TYR A 257 10.74 -30.53 18.52
CA TYR A 257 12.11 -31.00 18.73
C TYR A 257 12.57 -32.02 17.68
N SER A 258 11.61 -32.68 17.02
CA SER A 258 11.90 -33.60 15.93
C SER A 258 12.26 -32.90 14.61
N THR A 259 11.95 -31.61 14.48
CA THR A 259 12.21 -30.82 13.27
C THR A 259 13.71 -30.62 13.01
N ARG A 260 14.06 -30.34 11.76
CA ARG A 260 15.43 -29.97 11.38
C ARG A 260 15.77 -28.58 11.92
N SER A 261 14.83 -27.64 11.83
CA SER A 261 14.96 -26.29 12.40
C SER A 261 15.40 -26.30 13.87
N TYR A 262 14.76 -27.09 14.73
CA TYR A 262 15.16 -27.20 16.14
C TYR A 262 16.55 -27.82 16.34
N LYS A 263 16.86 -28.89 15.60
CA LYS A 263 18.15 -29.60 15.67
C LYS A 263 19.32 -28.73 15.19
N ASP A 264 19.07 -27.88 14.20
CA ASP A 264 20.02 -26.92 13.67
C ASP A 264 20.13 -25.66 14.56
N ALA A 265 19.36 -25.58 15.63
CA ALA A 265 19.21 -24.42 16.52
C ALA A 265 18.74 -23.16 15.79
N ASP A 266 17.89 -23.32 14.76
CA ASP A 266 17.38 -22.25 13.91
C ASP A 266 15.86 -22.31 13.76
N LEU A 267 15.16 -21.59 14.65
CA LEU A 267 13.71 -21.40 14.67
C LEU A 267 13.32 -19.97 14.30
N GLU A 268 14.14 -19.30 13.49
CA GLU A 268 13.91 -17.91 13.06
C GLU A 268 12.47 -17.70 12.56
N GLY A 269 11.84 -16.63 13.03
CA GLY A 269 10.51 -16.21 12.60
C GLY A 269 9.35 -17.12 13.00
N ILE A 270 9.57 -18.22 13.73
CA ILE A 270 8.47 -19.11 14.14
C ILE A 270 7.42 -18.35 14.95
N ILE A 271 6.15 -18.63 14.71
CA ILE A 271 5.02 -17.98 15.41
C ILE A 271 4.24 -19.05 16.19
N LEU A 272 4.21 -18.89 17.51
CA LEU A 272 3.58 -19.74 18.51
C LEU A 272 2.66 -18.92 19.42
N HIS A 273 1.81 -18.07 18.85
CA HIS A 273 0.91 -17.22 19.64
C HIS A 273 -0.17 -18.05 20.34
N GLU A 274 -0.48 -17.65 21.57
CA GLU A 274 -1.56 -18.25 22.37
C GLU A 274 -1.36 -19.76 22.68
N CYS A 275 -0.16 -20.30 22.44
CA CYS A 275 0.20 -21.68 22.69
C CYS A 275 0.53 -21.98 24.16
N ASP A 276 0.31 -23.23 24.56
CA ASP A 276 0.80 -23.78 25.83
C ASP A 276 2.23 -24.31 25.68
N LEU A 277 3.19 -23.50 26.10
CA LEU A 277 4.63 -23.74 25.92
C LEU A 277 5.33 -23.91 27.28
N ARG A 278 4.57 -24.28 28.32
CA ARG A 278 5.11 -24.44 29.67
C ARG A 278 6.15 -25.56 29.72
N ASP A 279 7.27 -25.27 30.38
CA ASP A 279 8.41 -26.19 30.52
C ASP A 279 9.07 -26.62 29.19
N TRP A 280 8.85 -25.89 28.09
CA TRP A 280 9.54 -26.16 26.81
C TRP A 280 10.99 -25.66 26.84
N ASP A 281 11.90 -26.45 26.28
CA ASP A 281 13.31 -26.13 26.07
C ASP A 281 13.55 -25.44 24.72
N PHE A 282 13.90 -24.16 24.79
CA PHE A 282 14.38 -23.32 23.69
C PHE A 282 15.85 -22.87 23.91
N ALA A 283 16.60 -23.57 24.78
CA ALA A 283 17.93 -23.15 25.15
C ALA A 283 18.89 -23.15 23.94
N GLY A 284 19.58 -22.03 23.74
CA GLY A 284 20.53 -21.85 22.64
C GLY A 284 19.93 -21.72 21.24
N GLN A 285 18.59 -21.69 21.11
CA GLN A 285 17.93 -21.56 19.81
C GLN A 285 18.06 -20.14 19.24
N ASN A 286 18.16 -20.03 17.91
CA ASN A 286 17.90 -18.78 17.20
C ASN A 286 16.39 -18.60 17.05
N LEU A 287 15.85 -17.58 17.72
CA LEU A 287 14.45 -17.20 17.77
C LEU A 287 14.29 -15.73 17.34
N THR A 288 15.18 -15.24 16.48
CA THR A 288 15.08 -13.90 15.91
C THR A 288 13.73 -13.73 15.20
N ASP A 289 13.08 -12.59 15.40
CA ASP A 289 11.78 -12.24 14.79
C ASP A 289 10.64 -13.24 15.09
N SER A 290 10.77 -14.06 16.13
CA SER A 290 9.76 -15.05 16.52
C SER A 290 8.61 -14.47 17.33
N GLY A 291 7.46 -15.15 17.29
CA GLY A 291 6.22 -14.70 17.87
C GLY A 291 5.71 -15.57 19.02
N PHE A 292 5.57 -15.00 20.22
CA PHE A 292 5.04 -15.66 21.42
C PHE A 292 3.94 -14.82 22.11
N GLU A 293 3.24 -13.98 21.35
CA GLU A 293 2.18 -13.14 21.88
C GLU A 293 1.11 -13.98 22.60
N SER A 294 0.75 -13.57 23.82
CA SER A 294 -0.23 -14.25 24.68
C SER A 294 0.06 -15.73 24.99
N ALA A 295 1.29 -16.22 24.75
CA ALA A 295 1.67 -17.60 25.03
C ALA A 295 1.85 -17.89 26.53
N TRP A 296 1.67 -19.15 26.93
CA TRP A 296 1.97 -19.60 28.29
C TRP A 296 3.37 -20.19 28.37
N LEU A 297 4.32 -19.38 28.83
CA LEU A 297 5.75 -19.70 28.87
C LEU A 297 6.26 -20.02 30.28
N ASN A 298 5.37 -20.34 31.22
CA ASN A 298 5.82 -20.60 32.59
C ASN A 298 6.76 -21.81 32.63
N GLY A 299 7.97 -21.61 33.14
CA GLY A 299 9.01 -22.66 33.22
C GLY A 299 9.76 -22.94 31.92
N ALA A 300 9.44 -22.25 30.81
CA ALA A 300 10.17 -22.42 29.56
C ALA A 300 11.63 -21.96 29.69
N ASP A 301 12.55 -22.69 29.07
CA ASP A 301 13.99 -22.41 29.08
C ASP A 301 14.40 -21.69 27.80
N PHE A 302 14.68 -20.39 27.89
CA PHE A 302 15.28 -19.57 26.82
C PHE A 302 16.76 -19.28 27.07
N SER A 303 17.43 -20.05 27.92
CA SER A 303 18.82 -19.77 28.28
C SER A 303 19.73 -19.83 27.05
N ARG A 304 20.57 -18.82 26.87
CA ARG A 304 21.46 -18.63 25.70
C ARG A 304 20.73 -18.50 24.35
N ALA A 305 19.41 -18.37 24.32
CA ALA A 305 18.68 -18.15 23.08
C ALA A 305 18.95 -16.76 22.49
N ASN A 306 18.85 -16.63 21.17
CA ASN A 306 18.80 -15.33 20.51
C ASN A 306 17.32 -14.95 20.28
N LEU A 307 16.82 -13.99 21.06
CA LEU A 307 15.44 -13.49 21.02
C LEU A 307 15.37 -12.09 20.41
N THR A 308 16.35 -11.71 19.59
CA THR A 308 16.37 -10.39 18.96
C THR A 308 15.06 -10.13 18.22
N ASN A 309 14.41 -9.01 18.52
CA ASN A 309 13.11 -8.60 17.95
C ASN A 309 11.93 -9.58 18.16
N ALA A 310 12.06 -10.62 18.98
CA ALA A 310 10.95 -11.52 19.25
C ALA A 310 9.80 -10.79 20.00
N ASN A 311 8.58 -11.33 19.94
CA ASN A 311 7.40 -10.71 20.55
C ASN A 311 6.78 -11.59 21.64
N PHE A 312 6.95 -11.20 22.91
CA PHE A 312 6.40 -11.90 24.08
C PHE A 312 5.21 -11.12 24.68
N SER A 313 4.60 -10.19 23.92
CA SER A 313 3.56 -9.31 24.46
C SER A 313 2.41 -10.13 25.06
N TYR A 314 1.93 -9.75 26.24
CA TYR A 314 0.87 -10.45 26.98
C TYR A 314 1.17 -11.91 27.41
N ALA A 315 2.38 -12.43 27.19
CA ALA A 315 2.74 -13.78 27.60
C ALA A 315 2.89 -13.88 29.13
N SER A 316 2.61 -15.07 29.68
CA SER A 316 2.94 -15.38 31.09
C SER A 316 4.32 -15.98 31.18
N LEU A 317 5.23 -15.34 31.90
CA LEU A 317 6.66 -15.64 31.99
C LEU A 317 7.07 -16.12 33.38
N ALA A 318 6.12 -16.45 34.27
CA ALA A 318 6.46 -16.86 35.63
C ALA A 318 7.40 -18.06 35.57
N THR A 319 8.57 -17.94 36.20
CA THR A 319 9.63 -18.98 36.24
C THR A 319 10.31 -19.32 34.90
N ALA A 320 10.02 -18.62 33.80
CA ALA A 320 10.79 -18.76 32.56
C ALA A 320 12.26 -18.35 32.78
N ASP A 321 13.20 -19.09 32.18
CA ASP A 321 14.63 -18.83 32.27
C ASP A 321 15.13 -18.06 31.04
N PHE A 322 15.71 -16.87 31.25
CA PHE A 322 16.32 -16.05 30.20
C PHE A 322 17.85 -15.93 30.38
N SER A 323 18.46 -16.81 31.16
CA SER A 323 19.87 -16.75 31.50
C SER A 323 20.75 -16.72 30.25
N ASP A 324 21.54 -15.65 30.12
CA ASP A 324 22.44 -15.43 28.97
C ASP A 324 21.74 -15.31 27.61
N ALA A 325 20.42 -15.06 27.56
CA ALA A 325 19.71 -14.79 26.32
C ALA A 325 20.04 -13.39 25.76
N VAL A 326 20.02 -13.24 24.43
CA VAL A 326 20.12 -11.95 23.73
C VAL A 326 18.71 -11.42 23.46
N ILE A 327 18.39 -10.21 23.93
CA ILE A 327 17.03 -9.66 23.97
C ILE A 327 16.91 -8.23 23.40
N ALA A 328 17.84 -7.80 22.54
CA ALA A 328 17.72 -6.51 21.86
C ALA A 328 16.44 -6.47 21.01
N GLY A 329 15.67 -5.39 21.08
CA GLY A 329 14.39 -5.25 20.36
C GLY A 329 13.23 -6.13 20.86
N LEU A 330 13.45 -7.01 21.85
CA LEU A 330 12.42 -7.92 22.36
C LEU A 330 11.23 -7.16 22.96
N SER A 331 10.01 -7.63 22.70
CA SER A 331 8.81 -7.10 23.34
C SER A 331 8.39 -7.89 24.56
N PHE A 332 8.51 -7.28 25.73
CA PHE A 332 7.95 -7.71 27.02
C PHE A 332 6.67 -6.94 27.39
N ALA A 333 5.99 -6.31 26.42
CA ALA A 333 4.81 -5.50 26.69
C ALA A 333 3.73 -6.30 27.43
N HIS A 334 3.18 -5.74 28.51
CA HIS A 334 2.12 -6.38 29.30
C HIS A 334 2.48 -7.77 29.89
N THR A 335 3.77 -8.08 30.09
CA THR A 335 4.21 -9.34 30.74
C THR A 335 4.40 -9.19 32.25
N ASP A 336 4.57 -10.32 32.93
CA ASP A 336 4.92 -10.43 34.36
C ASP A 336 6.43 -10.62 34.61
N LEU A 337 7.29 -10.17 33.69
CA LEU A 337 8.75 -10.22 33.80
C LEU A 337 9.25 -9.66 35.13
N THR A 338 10.18 -10.36 35.77
CA THR A 338 10.82 -9.95 37.03
C THR A 338 12.22 -9.37 36.83
N ALA A 339 12.68 -8.60 37.81
CA ALA A 339 14.06 -8.08 37.85
C ALA A 339 15.12 -9.19 37.70
N THR A 340 14.91 -10.32 38.37
CA THR A 340 15.86 -11.44 38.34
C THR A 340 15.99 -12.03 36.94
N GLN A 341 14.87 -12.15 36.21
CA GLN A 341 14.86 -12.63 34.84
C GLN A 341 15.57 -11.64 33.91
N LEU A 342 15.27 -10.34 34.00
CA LEU A 342 15.95 -9.32 33.20
C LEU A 342 17.47 -9.32 33.43
N TYR A 343 17.90 -9.33 34.69
CA TYR A 343 19.33 -9.28 35.06
C TYR A 343 20.11 -10.54 34.66
N SER A 344 19.41 -11.66 34.46
CA SER A 344 20.01 -12.92 34.04
C SER A 344 20.43 -12.93 32.57
N THR A 345 19.84 -12.05 31.73
CA THR A 345 20.09 -12.01 30.28
C THR A 345 21.52 -11.57 29.93
N ALA A 346 22.01 -11.99 28.76
CA ALA A 346 23.31 -11.54 28.25
C ALA A 346 23.27 -10.05 27.92
N SER A 347 22.20 -9.60 27.26
CA SER A 347 21.93 -8.21 26.90
C SER A 347 22.04 -7.25 28.09
N TYR A 348 21.39 -7.53 29.22
CA TYR A 348 21.49 -6.68 30.42
C TYR A 348 22.93 -6.60 30.95
N LYS A 349 23.64 -7.74 31.00
CA LYS A 349 25.01 -7.82 31.52
C LYS A 349 26.01 -7.02 30.69
N VAL A 350 25.81 -6.95 29.37
CA VAL A 350 26.65 -6.15 28.47
C VAL A 350 26.16 -4.71 28.30
N GLY A 351 24.99 -4.38 28.84
CA GLY A 351 24.42 -3.04 28.79
C GLY A 351 23.64 -2.73 27.52
N ASP A 352 23.22 -3.73 26.74
CA ASP A 352 22.51 -3.54 25.47
C ASP A 352 21.05 -3.97 25.56
N LEU A 353 20.16 -3.00 25.71
CA LEU A 353 18.70 -3.16 25.70
C LEU A 353 18.06 -2.27 24.62
N ALA A 354 18.78 -1.97 23.54
CA ALA A 354 18.28 -1.07 22.50
C ALA A 354 16.97 -1.62 21.89
N GLY A 355 16.02 -0.73 21.64
CA GLY A 355 14.72 -1.06 21.04
C GLY A 355 13.78 -1.91 21.90
N ILE A 356 14.16 -2.30 23.13
CA ILE A 356 13.34 -3.16 23.98
C ILE A 356 11.97 -2.53 24.26
N ASN A 357 10.91 -3.34 24.28
CA ASN A 357 9.56 -2.86 24.55
C ASN A 357 9.04 -3.39 25.89
N PHE A 358 8.93 -2.49 26.87
CA PHE A 358 8.34 -2.72 28.18
C PHE A 358 7.00 -1.97 28.36
N THR A 359 6.25 -1.73 27.29
CA THR A 359 4.96 -1.02 27.35
C THR A 359 4.07 -1.62 28.44
N SER A 360 3.58 -0.76 29.33
CA SER A 360 2.75 -1.12 30.50
C SER A 360 3.36 -2.19 31.44
N GLY A 361 4.68 -2.43 31.35
CA GLY A 361 5.39 -3.36 32.21
C GLY A 361 5.59 -2.85 33.64
N ASN A 362 5.82 -3.77 34.57
CA ASN A 362 6.16 -3.43 35.96
C ASN A 362 7.68 -3.36 36.14
N LEU A 363 8.24 -2.15 36.06
CA LEU A 363 9.68 -1.88 36.12
C LEU A 363 10.10 -1.22 37.45
N ARG A 364 9.33 -1.42 38.51
CA ARG A 364 9.54 -0.72 39.79
C ARG A 364 10.87 -1.13 40.42
N ASN A 365 11.62 -0.14 40.89
CA ASN A 365 12.92 -0.32 41.57
C ASN A 365 13.96 -1.11 40.76
N LEU A 366 13.80 -1.23 39.44
CA LEU A 366 14.82 -1.84 38.60
C LEU A 366 16.06 -0.95 38.51
N ASP A 367 17.21 -1.57 38.44
CA ASP A 367 18.47 -0.90 38.12
C ASP A 367 18.72 -1.04 36.62
N LEU A 368 18.59 0.08 35.92
CA LEU A 368 18.80 0.26 34.49
C LEU A 368 19.89 1.32 34.26
N ALA A 369 20.76 1.56 35.25
CA ALA A 369 21.84 2.53 35.12
C ALA A 369 22.80 2.13 33.99
N ASP A 370 23.27 3.15 33.27
CA ASP A 370 24.23 3.05 32.17
C ASP A 370 23.82 2.10 31.01
N GLN A 371 22.57 1.64 30.99
CA GLN A 371 22.04 0.76 29.93
C GLN A 371 21.81 1.53 28.62
N GLN A 372 22.04 0.88 27.48
CA GLN A 372 21.61 1.35 26.17
C GLN A 372 20.11 1.07 26.01
N LEU A 373 19.29 2.11 26.04
CA LEU A 373 17.83 2.06 25.90
C LEU A 373 17.37 2.92 24.72
N ALA A 374 18.26 3.15 23.75
CA ALA A 374 17.92 3.92 22.56
C ALA A 374 16.72 3.28 21.85
N TYR A 375 15.73 4.10 21.52
CA TYR A 375 14.46 3.68 20.91
C TYR A 375 13.63 2.66 21.72
N ALA A 376 13.96 2.43 22.99
CA ALA A 376 13.16 1.57 23.85
C ALA A 376 11.75 2.14 24.06
N ASN A 377 10.75 1.25 24.13
CA ASN A 377 9.39 1.64 24.45
C ASN A 377 9.05 1.31 25.91
N LEU A 378 9.03 2.35 26.74
CA LEU A 378 8.69 2.33 28.17
C LEU A 378 7.29 2.94 28.42
N GLY A 379 6.47 3.09 27.37
CA GLY A 379 5.19 3.79 27.42
C GLY A 379 4.24 3.19 28.45
N SER A 380 3.61 4.04 29.27
CA SER A 380 2.68 3.64 30.34
C SER A 380 3.21 2.61 31.36
N SER A 381 4.52 2.33 31.39
CA SER A 381 5.14 1.40 32.34
C SER A 381 5.20 1.97 33.76
N SER A 382 5.38 1.10 34.76
CA SER A 382 5.61 1.49 36.15
C SER A 382 7.12 1.56 36.44
N LEU A 383 7.73 2.73 36.30
CA LEU A 383 9.15 3.00 36.57
C LEU A 383 9.41 3.50 38.00
N GLN A 384 8.46 3.31 38.92
CA GLN A 384 8.55 3.93 40.24
C GLN A 384 9.77 3.43 41.01
N GLY A 385 10.64 4.34 41.46
CA GLY A 385 11.90 4.03 42.14
C GLY A 385 12.98 3.42 41.24
N ALA A 386 12.75 3.28 39.93
CA ALA A 386 13.75 2.73 39.01
C ALA A 386 14.96 3.66 38.86
N ASN A 387 16.14 3.07 38.65
CA ASN A 387 17.38 3.79 38.41
C ASN A 387 17.73 3.77 36.92
N LEU A 388 17.55 4.88 36.22
CA LEU A 388 17.94 5.13 34.83
C LEU A 388 19.14 6.08 34.74
N SER A 389 19.95 6.20 35.80
CA SER A 389 21.07 7.13 35.77
C SER A 389 22.12 6.73 34.74
N GLY A 390 22.62 7.69 33.96
CA GLY A 390 23.58 7.45 32.87
C GLY A 390 23.04 6.66 31.67
N ALA A 391 21.77 6.22 31.70
CA ALA A 391 21.19 5.45 30.61
C ALA A 391 21.08 6.27 29.32
N ASP A 392 21.26 5.61 28.18
CA ASP A 392 21.00 6.21 26.87
C ASP A 392 19.52 6.02 26.50
N LEU A 393 18.71 7.05 26.69
CA LEU A 393 17.28 7.06 26.34
C LEU A 393 17.03 7.78 25.01
N THR A 394 18.03 7.87 24.12
CA THR A 394 17.88 8.56 22.84
C THR A 394 16.72 7.97 22.03
N GLY A 395 15.73 8.79 21.68
CA GLY A 395 14.53 8.36 20.95
C GLY A 395 13.59 7.42 21.73
N ALA A 396 13.82 7.18 23.03
CA ALA A 396 12.99 6.30 23.83
C ALA A 396 11.58 6.87 24.08
N VAL A 397 10.58 6.00 24.14
CA VAL A 397 9.18 6.38 24.37
C VAL A 397 8.81 6.13 25.83
N LEU A 398 8.73 7.18 26.64
CA LEU A 398 8.26 7.16 28.04
C LEU A 398 6.86 7.76 28.20
N LYS A 399 6.12 7.93 27.11
CA LYS A 399 4.78 8.54 27.10
C LYS A 399 3.88 7.91 28.16
N GLY A 400 3.43 8.72 29.11
CA GLY A 400 2.59 8.29 30.21
C GLY A 400 3.25 7.32 31.22
N ALA A 401 4.56 7.12 31.24
CA ALA A 401 5.18 6.27 32.25
C ALA A 401 4.97 6.82 33.69
N TYR A 402 4.89 5.93 34.68
CA TYR A 402 4.86 6.30 36.10
C TYR A 402 6.26 6.44 36.64
N LEU A 403 6.70 7.69 36.82
CA LEU A 403 8.08 8.03 37.11
C LEU A 403 8.31 8.40 38.58
N GLN A 404 7.38 8.19 39.51
CA GLN A 404 7.60 8.57 40.92
C GLN A 404 8.90 7.97 41.48
N ASP A 405 9.75 8.80 42.08
CA ASP A 405 11.07 8.44 42.61
C ASP A 405 12.06 7.81 41.60
N THR A 406 11.81 7.90 40.29
CA THR A 406 12.75 7.44 39.26
C THR A 406 13.98 8.35 39.21
N ASN A 407 15.16 7.76 39.18
CA ASN A 407 16.43 8.47 39.00
C ASN A 407 16.79 8.51 37.49
N VAL A 408 16.88 9.69 36.90
CA VAL A 408 17.31 9.89 35.49
C VAL A 408 18.58 10.75 35.40
N ALA A 409 19.34 10.85 36.51
CA ALA A 409 20.53 11.67 36.56
C ALA A 409 21.56 11.24 35.49
N ALA A 410 22.15 12.19 34.78
CA ALA A 410 23.10 11.95 33.70
C ALA A 410 22.57 11.09 32.52
N ALA A 411 21.26 10.83 32.42
CA ALA A 411 20.70 10.14 31.26
C ALA A 411 20.78 11.02 29.99
N LYS A 412 20.87 10.39 28.81
CA LYS A 412 20.75 11.05 27.51
C LYS A 412 19.30 10.97 27.04
N VAL A 413 18.66 12.09 26.73
CA VAL A 413 17.21 12.15 26.43
C VAL A 413 16.88 12.86 25.12
N ARG A 414 17.85 12.98 24.21
CA ARG A 414 17.63 13.52 22.87
C ARG A 414 16.53 12.70 22.16
N GLY A 415 15.53 13.36 21.58
CA GLY A 415 14.42 12.68 20.91
C GLY A 415 13.49 11.86 21.82
N ALA A 416 13.73 11.80 23.13
CA ALA A 416 12.93 10.99 24.04
C ALA A 416 11.55 11.62 24.26
N SER A 417 10.50 10.78 24.33
CA SER A 417 9.13 11.24 24.62
C SER A 417 8.78 11.05 26.09
N PHE A 418 8.61 12.17 26.79
CA PHE A 418 8.05 12.27 28.13
C PHE A 418 6.62 12.82 28.11
N ALA A 419 5.89 12.67 27.02
CA ALA A 419 4.53 13.20 26.90
C ALA A 419 3.59 12.65 27.99
N SER A 420 2.78 13.54 28.58
CA SER A 420 1.81 13.20 29.64
C SER A 420 2.39 12.49 30.89
N THR A 421 3.57 12.91 31.36
CA THR A 421 4.28 12.29 32.49
C THR A 421 4.34 13.13 33.76
N THR A 422 4.06 14.44 33.74
CA THR A 422 4.19 15.28 34.95
C THR A 422 3.18 14.92 36.04
N THR A 423 1.94 14.60 35.65
CA THR A 423 0.93 14.03 36.57
C THR A 423 1.30 12.65 37.10
N ARG A 424 2.30 12.01 36.49
CA ARG A 424 2.84 10.70 36.84
C ARG A 424 4.25 10.80 37.42
N GLY A 425 4.62 11.96 37.93
CA GLY A 425 5.79 12.17 38.77
C GLY A 425 6.99 12.82 38.09
N PHE A 426 7.02 12.97 36.75
CA PHE A 426 8.13 13.66 36.08
C PHE A 426 8.17 15.15 36.48
N THR A 427 9.34 15.67 36.85
CA THR A 427 9.51 17.05 37.32
C THR A 427 10.66 17.75 36.61
N SER A 428 10.70 19.08 36.72
CA SER A 428 11.80 19.93 36.27
C SER A 428 13.14 19.46 36.81
N GLU A 429 13.23 19.17 38.11
CA GLU A 429 14.50 18.77 38.75
C GLU A 429 15.07 17.50 38.14
N ARG A 430 14.20 16.57 37.72
CA ARG A 430 14.63 15.33 37.06
C ARG A 430 15.14 15.59 35.65
N LEU A 431 14.42 16.36 34.86
CA LEU A 431 14.94 16.79 33.55
C LEU A 431 16.29 17.49 33.72
N TYR A 432 16.43 18.38 34.71
CA TYR A 432 17.66 19.14 34.93
C TYR A 432 18.82 18.27 35.34
N SER A 433 18.56 17.12 35.95
CA SER A 433 19.61 16.17 36.32
C SER A 433 20.18 15.38 35.14
N THR A 434 19.52 15.36 33.97
CA THR A 434 19.96 14.61 32.79
C THR A 434 21.22 15.20 32.17
N GLU A 435 22.01 14.38 31.48
CA GLU A 435 23.20 14.84 30.74
C GLU A 435 22.78 15.80 29.62
N SER A 436 21.78 15.41 28.83
CA SER A 436 21.20 16.22 27.74
C SER A 436 20.79 17.63 28.18
N TYR A 437 20.18 17.78 29.35
CA TYR A 437 19.85 19.13 29.85
C TYR A 437 21.11 19.94 30.18
N GLN A 438 22.10 19.32 30.83
CA GLN A 438 23.33 20.00 31.25
C GLN A 438 24.19 20.43 30.05
N THR A 439 24.24 19.61 28.99
CA THR A 439 24.94 19.93 27.74
C THR A 439 24.14 20.87 26.84
N GLY A 440 22.82 20.94 27.04
CA GLY A 440 21.91 21.76 26.26
C GLY A 440 21.30 21.07 25.04
N ASP A 441 21.57 19.79 24.81
CA ASP A 441 21.02 19.00 23.70
C ASP A 441 19.67 18.37 24.08
N LEU A 442 18.58 19.10 23.84
CA LEU A 442 17.19 18.65 24.03
C LEU A 442 16.44 18.56 22.69
N VAL A 443 17.19 18.40 21.60
CA VAL A 443 16.66 18.32 20.24
C VAL A 443 15.67 17.16 20.14
N GLU A 444 14.55 17.42 19.45
CA GLU A 444 13.45 16.48 19.21
C GLU A 444 12.78 15.89 20.47
N MET A 445 13.11 16.39 21.66
CA MET A 445 12.49 15.91 22.90
C MET A 445 10.99 16.21 22.89
N ASP A 446 10.17 15.23 23.25
CA ASP A 446 8.72 15.38 23.31
C ASP A 446 8.22 15.53 24.76
N LEU A 447 7.73 16.72 25.07
CA LEU A 447 7.13 17.11 26.35
C LEU A 447 5.63 17.40 26.23
N SER A 448 4.98 16.92 25.17
CA SER A 448 3.58 17.22 24.88
C SER A 448 2.64 16.86 26.03
N TYR A 449 1.59 17.67 26.20
CA TYR A 449 0.51 17.47 27.19
C TYR A 449 0.98 17.41 28.66
N ASN A 450 2.11 18.02 28.97
CA ASN A 450 2.60 18.17 30.34
C ASN A 450 2.25 19.55 30.90
N ASP A 451 2.15 19.62 32.23
CA ASP A 451 2.24 20.90 32.95
C ASP A 451 3.70 21.25 33.19
N LEU A 452 4.22 22.23 32.44
CA LEU A 452 5.61 22.69 32.49
C LEU A 452 5.74 24.01 33.27
N THR A 453 4.76 24.37 34.09
CA THR A 453 4.72 25.67 34.77
C THR A 453 6.05 25.99 35.49
N ASN A 454 6.64 27.14 35.16
CA ASN A 454 7.93 27.64 35.66
C ASN A 454 9.19 26.81 35.31
N TRP A 455 9.14 25.96 34.28
CA TRP A 455 10.34 25.24 33.84
C TRP A 455 11.32 26.17 33.12
N ASP A 456 12.61 25.95 33.33
CA ASP A 456 13.70 26.67 32.69
C ASP A 456 14.32 25.90 31.52
N PHE A 457 14.23 26.47 30.32
CA PHE A 457 14.88 26.02 29.09
C PHE A 457 15.86 27.07 28.54
N ALA A 458 16.31 28.02 29.36
CA ALA A 458 17.22 29.06 28.88
C ALA A 458 18.50 28.47 28.27
N GLY A 459 18.85 28.99 27.10
CA GLY A 459 20.04 28.59 26.34
C GLY A 459 20.06 27.14 25.84
N LYS A 460 18.94 26.41 25.88
CA LYS A 460 18.87 25.01 25.43
C LYS A 460 18.59 24.92 23.93
N ASP A 461 19.12 23.89 23.28
CA ASP A 461 18.72 23.51 21.94
C ASP A 461 17.46 22.65 22.00
N LEU A 462 16.34 23.23 21.57
CA LEU A 462 15.03 22.62 21.48
C LEU A 462 14.60 22.47 20.01
N THR A 463 15.55 22.41 19.08
CA THR A 463 15.24 22.22 17.67
C THR A 463 14.37 20.97 17.50
N GLY A 464 13.21 21.09 16.86
CA GLY A 464 12.29 19.97 16.66
C GLY A 464 11.57 19.45 17.93
N ALA A 465 11.80 20.03 19.11
CA ALA A 465 11.15 19.59 20.34
C ALA A 465 9.63 19.82 20.32
N SER A 466 8.85 18.96 20.98
CA SER A 466 7.39 19.06 21.02
C SER A 466 6.87 19.50 22.38
N PHE A 467 6.11 20.59 22.36
CA PHE A 467 5.36 21.16 23.47
C PHE A 467 3.85 21.14 23.19
N GLN A 468 3.39 20.29 22.26
CA GLN A 468 2.00 20.23 21.84
C GLN A 468 1.07 20.07 23.05
N GLY A 469 0.13 21.00 23.20
CA GLY A 469 -0.85 20.99 24.27
C GLY A 469 -0.27 21.05 25.70
N ALA A 470 0.99 21.46 25.87
CA ALA A 470 1.60 21.65 27.19
C ALA A 470 1.16 22.97 27.84
N THR A 471 1.14 23.03 29.18
CA THR A 471 0.96 24.29 29.92
C THR A 471 2.30 24.99 30.03
N LEU A 472 2.44 26.14 29.37
CA LEU A 472 3.70 26.90 29.28
C LEU A 472 3.76 28.12 30.20
N THR A 473 2.91 28.22 31.21
CA THR A 473 2.85 29.36 32.13
C THR A 473 4.19 29.56 32.85
N GLY A 474 4.83 30.72 32.66
CA GLY A 474 6.10 31.04 33.34
C GLY A 474 7.32 30.24 32.85
N VAL A 475 7.19 29.45 31.77
CA VAL A 475 8.32 28.74 31.18
C VAL A 475 9.33 29.75 30.62
N ASN A 476 10.61 29.56 30.95
CA ASN A 476 11.70 30.40 30.48
C ASN A 476 12.34 29.81 29.22
N PHE A 477 12.16 30.49 28.08
CA PHE A 477 12.79 30.13 26.81
C PHE A 477 13.92 31.08 26.41
N ALA A 478 14.45 31.88 27.34
CA ALA A 478 15.44 32.91 27.04
C ALA A 478 16.70 32.32 26.37
N GLY A 479 17.00 32.75 25.16
CA GLY A 479 18.14 32.26 24.38
C GLY A 479 18.04 30.80 23.93
N ALA A 480 16.87 30.17 24.02
CA ALA A 480 16.67 28.80 23.51
C ALA A 480 16.56 28.77 21.97
N GLU A 481 17.06 27.71 21.35
CA GLU A 481 16.87 27.44 19.91
C GLU A 481 15.59 26.64 19.71
N VAL A 482 14.62 27.15 18.95
CA VAL A 482 13.27 26.59 18.80
C VAL A 482 12.85 26.39 17.34
N ARG A 483 13.79 26.39 16.40
CA ARG A 483 13.51 26.03 15.00
C ARG A 483 12.85 24.65 14.93
N LYS A 484 11.83 24.49 14.09
CA LYS A 484 11.05 23.25 13.95
C LYS A 484 10.32 22.78 15.23
N ALA A 485 10.38 23.53 16.33
CA ALA A 485 9.71 23.14 17.56
C ALA A 485 8.19 23.23 17.41
N ASN A 486 7.48 22.33 18.08
CA ASN A 486 6.03 22.24 18.03
C ASN A 486 5.38 22.87 19.28
N PHE A 487 4.85 24.07 19.13
CA PHE A 487 4.07 24.78 20.15
C PHE A 487 2.57 24.73 19.89
N HIS A 488 2.07 23.81 19.06
CA HIS A 488 0.64 23.72 18.75
C HIS A 488 -0.19 23.68 20.04
N LYS A 489 -1.00 24.72 20.22
CA LYS A 489 -1.94 24.82 21.33
C LYS A 489 -3.15 23.94 21.03
N THR A 490 -3.63 23.21 22.02
CA THR A 490 -4.87 22.44 21.89
C THR A 490 -6.00 23.12 22.66
N SER A 491 -7.24 22.93 22.22
CA SER A 491 -8.44 23.48 22.88
C SER A 491 -8.60 23.12 24.37
N THR A 492 -7.87 22.12 24.86
CA THR A 492 -7.96 21.58 26.23
C THR A 492 -6.80 21.99 27.14
N SER A 493 -5.82 22.75 26.66
CA SER A 493 -4.62 23.16 27.42
C SER A 493 -4.50 24.69 27.53
N GLY A 494 -3.61 25.18 28.42
CA GLY A 494 -3.50 26.58 28.88
C GLY A 494 -3.21 27.65 27.80
N ALA A 495 -2.51 28.74 28.14
CA ALA A 495 -2.38 29.90 27.25
C ALA A 495 -1.64 29.62 25.92
N GLY A 496 -0.94 28.50 25.76
CA GLY A 496 0.02 28.27 24.67
C GLY A 496 1.33 29.03 24.93
N ILE A 497 2.15 29.20 23.90
CA ILE A 497 3.33 30.08 23.98
C ILE A 497 2.87 31.54 23.90
N SER A 498 3.37 32.40 24.80
CA SER A 498 3.12 33.84 24.73
C SER A 498 4.08 34.56 23.78
N VAL A 499 3.67 35.71 23.25
CA VAL A 499 4.52 36.57 22.42
C VAL A 499 5.83 36.94 23.14
N THR A 500 5.78 37.25 24.43
CA THR A 500 6.97 37.56 25.23
C THR A 500 7.93 36.36 25.34
N GLN A 501 7.40 35.14 25.48
CA GLN A 501 8.22 33.93 25.49
C GLN A 501 8.88 33.70 24.13
N LEU A 502 8.13 33.83 23.03
CA LEU A 502 8.67 33.70 21.68
C LEU A 502 9.83 34.69 21.44
N TYR A 503 9.65 35.96 21.83
CA TYR A 503 10.68 37.00 21.69
C TYR A 503 11.95 36.75 22.50
N SER A 504 11.82 35.98 23.59
CA SER A 504 12.98 35.65 24.43
C SER A 504 13.90 34.61 23.79
N THR A 505 13.42 33.83 22.81
CA THR A 505 14.18 32.75 22.17
C THR A 505 15.36 33.27 21.35
N ALA A 506 16.43 32.48 21.25
CA ALA A 506 17.55 32.79 20.36
C ALA A 506 17.11 32.79 18.90
N SER A 507 16.25 31.83 18.52
CA SER A 507 15.71 31.71 17.15
C SER A 507 14.92 32.94 16.69
N TYR A 508 14.09 33.53 17.56
CA TYR A 508 13.43 34.81 17.23
C TYR A 508 14.44 35.95 17.12
N GLN A 509 15.38 36.05 18.06
CA GLN A 509 16.39 37.11 18.09
C GLN A 509 17.35 37.07 16.89
N SER A 510 17.66 35.87 16.37
CA SER A 510 18.45 35.69 15.16
C SER A 510 17.65 35.92 13.88
N GLY A 511 16.33 36.05 13.97
CA GLY A 511 15.44 36.19 12.83
C GLY A 511 15.16 34.88 12.10
N ASP A 512 15.28 33.73 12.76
CA ASP A 512 15.09 32.41 12.16
C ASP A 512 14.17 31.52 12.98
N LEU A 513 12.91 31.42 12.55
CA LEU A 513 11.88 30.54 13.10
C LEU A 513 11.50 29.42 12.11
N THR A 514 12.43 29.01 11.26
CA THR A 514 12.17 27.99 10.23
C THR A 514 11.51 26.73 10.82
N GLY A 515 10.41 26.31 10.23
CA GLY A 515 9.64 25.10 10.55
C GLY A 515 8.85 25.14 11.86
N ILE A 516 8.84 26.26 12.60
CA ILE A 516 8.13 26.33 13.89
C ILE A 516 6.63 26.07 13.71
N ASP A 517 6.03 25.29 14.61
CA ASP A 517 4.58 25.09 14.63
C ASP A 517 3.96 25.91 15.77
N LEU A 518 3.19 26.94 15.39
CA LEU A 518 2.51 27.87 16.29
C LEU A 518 0.98 27.74 16.18
N ARG A 519 0.46 26.64 15.64
CA ARG A 519 -0.98 26.43 15.44
C ARG A 519 -1.80 26.72 16.69
N GLU A 520 -2.94 27.39 16.47
CA GLU A 520 -3.93 27.78 17.50
C GLU A 520 -3.41 28.69 18.64
N ASN A 521 -2.17 29.19 18.58
CA ASN A 521 -1.66 30.14 19.57
C ASN A 521 -2.25 31.55 19.36
N ASP A 522 -2.31 32.32 20.45
CA ASP A 522 -2.67 33.74 20.37
C ASP A 522 -1.40 34.56 20.07
N LEU A 523 -1.30 35.03 18.83
CA LEU A 523 -0.16 35.81 18.32
C LEU A 523 -0.56 37.26 18.02
N ALA A 524 -1.68 37.75 18.59
CA ALA A 524 -2.18 39.09 18.29
C ALA A 524 -1.11 40.17 18.56
N GLY A 525 -0.89 41.04 17.56
CA GLY A 525 0.10 42.12 17.62
C GLY A 525 1.56 41.68 17.56
N CYS A 526 1.85 40.42 17.24
CA CYS A 526 3.22 39.94 17.13
C CYS A 526 3.96 40.62 15.95
N ASP A 527 5.17 41.11 16.20
CA ASP A 527 6.13 41.58 15.22
C ASP A 527 6.91 40.41 14.59
N PHE A 528 6.67 40.13 13.31
CA PHE A 528 7.44 39.18 12.51
C PHE A 528 8.28 39.88 11.43
N ARG A 529 8.60 41.17 11.60
CA ARG A 529 9.36 41.90 10.59
C ARG A 529 10.73 41.30 10.35
N GLY A 530 11.04 41.00 9.09
CA GLY A 530 12.33 40.41 8.70
C GLY A 530 12.57 38.99 9.22
N ILE A 531 11.59 38.36 9.89
CA ILE A 531 11.75 37.02 10.44
C ILE A 531 11.61 35.98 9.33
N ASN A 532 12.51 35.00 9.33
CA ASN A 532 12.39 33.82 8.50
C ASN A 532 11.39 32.83 9.13
N LEU A 533 10.25 32.66 8.47
CA LEU A 533 9.18 31.72 8.84
C LEU A 533 9.09 30.57 7.82
N THR A 534 10.14 30.28 7.05
CA THR A 534 10.09 29.20 6.07
C THR A 534 9.57 27.91 6.70
N ASP A 535 8.59 27.25 6.07
CA ASP A 535 7.91 26.03 6.55
C ASP A 535 7.17 26.14 7.91
N ALA A 536 6.99 27.34 8.45
CA ALA A 536 6.26 27.52 9.71
C ALA A 536 4.76 27.22 9.57
N ASN A 537 4.15 26.69 10.64
CA ASN A 537 2.72 26.40 10.68
C ASN A 537 1.96 27.39 11.56
N LEU A 538 1.08 28.18 10.94
CA LEU A 538 0.28 29.23 11.58
C LEU A 538 -1.22 28.92 11.56
N THR A 539 -1.63 27.70 11.19
CA THR A 539 -3.05 27.34 11.08
C THR A 539 -3.80 27.58 12.39
N GLY A 540 -4.89 28.35 12.32
CA GLY A 540 -5.75 28.65 13.47
C GLY A 540 -5.18 29.61 14.51
N ALA A 541 -3.93 30.08 14.36
CA ALA A 541 -3.36 31.09 15.24
C ALA A 541 -4.11 32.44 15.09
N THR A 542 -4.17 33.24 16.15
CA THR A 542 -4.73 34.60 16.08
C THR A 542 -3.73 35.54 15.41
N LEU A 543 -3.99 35.95 14.16
CA LEU A 543 -3.08 36.80 13.37
C LEU A 543 -3.45 38.29 13.34
N THR A 544 -4.37 38.73 14.19
CA THR A 544 -4.85 40.12 14.21
C THR A 544 -3.72 41.09 14.59
N GLY A 545 -3.48 42.09 13.73
CA GLY A 545 -2.48 43.14 13.98
C GLY A 545 -1.02 42.68 13.89
N ILE A 546 -0.76 41.50 13.32
CA ILE A 546 0.61 41.03 13.07
C ILE A 546 1.25 41.82 11.92
N ASP A 547 2.53 42.15 12.10
CA ASP A 547 3.37 42.77 11.08
C ASP A 547 4.28 41.72 10.43
N PHE A 548 4.03 41.43 9.15
CA PHE A 548 4.82 40.50 8.33
C PHE A 548 5.82 41.24 7.41
N THR A 549 6.07 42.54 7.63
CA THR A 549 6.89 43.34 6.71
C THR A 549 8.29 42.73 6.57
N ASP A 550 8.68 42.40 5.35
CA ASP A 550 9.96 41.77 5.02
C ASP A 550 10.18 40.38 5.63
N ALA A 551 9.14 39.73 6.17
CA ALA A 551 9.22 38.33 6.60
C ALA A 551 9.41 37.37 5.40
N ILE A 552 10.09 36.24 5.61
CA ILE A 552 10.17 35.16 4.62
C ILE A 552 9.10 34.14 4.99
N VAL A 553 8.17 33.86 4.07
CA VAL A 553 6.99 33.00 4.30
C VAL A 553 6.88 31.86 3.28
N SER A 554 7.96 31.47 2.59
CA SER A 554 7.93 30.29 1.73
C SER A 554 7.61 29.02 2.54
N GLY A 555 6.79 28.11 2.02
CA GLY A 555 6.43 26.87 2.71
C GLY A 555 5.45 27.02 3.89
N THR A 556 5.09 28.25 4.28
CA THR A 556 4.23 28.47 5.45
C THR A 556 2.84 27.90 5.24
N THR A 557 2.24 27.40 6.32
CA THR A 557 0.85 26.93 6.31
C THR A 557 -0.06 27.90 7.03
N HIS A 558 -1.10 28.38 6.34
CA HIS A 558 -2.09 29.30 6.87
C HIS A 558 -3.50 28.68 6.82
N GLY A 559 -4.24 28.82 7.91
CA GLY A 559 -5.64 28.41 7.99
C GLY A 559 -6.60 29.57 7.68
N GLY A 560 -7.74 29.25 7.09
CA GLY A 560 -8.81 30.19 6.80
C GLY A 560 -9.69 30.55 8.01
N GLY A 561 -10.65 31.45 7.80
CA GLY A 561 -11.56 31.98 8.83
C GLY A 561 -11.19 33.39 9.32
N ASN A 562 -11.74 33.82 10.46
CA ASN A 562 -11.60 35.19 11.00
C ASN A 562 -10.16 35.63 11.33
N ASN A 563 -9.19 34.72 11.26
CA ASN A 563 -7.78 34.94 11.59
C ASN A 563 -6.84 34.66 10.40
N ALA A 564 -7.36 34.60 9.17
CA ALA A 564 -6.56 34.39 7.97
C ALA A 564 -5.62 35.59 7.68
N ILE A 565 -4.52 35.34 6.98
CA ILE A 565 -3.64 36.39 6.46
C ILE A 565 -4.39 37.22 5.41
N SER A 566 -4.30 38.54 5.49
CA SER A 566 -4.86 39.44 4.47
C SER A 566 -3.90 39.66 3.30
N ALA A 567 -4.43 40.05 2.14
CA ALA A 567 -3.64 40.45 0.97
C ALA A 567 -2.56 41.48 1.34
N ALA A 568 -2.92 42.51 2.10
CA ALA A 568 -1.98 43.55 2.53
C ALA A 568 -0.83 43.00 3.39
N GLN A 569 -1.13 42.02 4.26
CA GLN A 569 -0.10 41.36 5.06
C GLN A 569 0.82 40.51 4.17
N LEU A 570 0.26 39.70 3.26
CA LEU A 570 1.07 38.91 2.34
C LEU A 570 1.98 39.80 1.48
N TYR A 571 1.45 40.89 0.91
CA TYR A 571 2.21 41.81 0.05
C TYR A 571 3.34 42.55 0.78
N SER A 572 3.25 42.65 2.11
CA SER A 572 4.30 43.27 2.92
C SER A 572 5.53 42.38 3.09
N THR A 573 5.40 41.06 2.88
CA THR A 573 6.47 40.07 3.09
C THR A 573 7.65 40.25 2.12
N ALA A 574 8.84 39.82 2.52
CA ALA A 574 9.98 39.75 1.62
C ALA A 574 9.73 38.73 0.51
N SER A 575 9.16 37.56 0.86
CA SER A 575 8.75 36.52 -0.08
C SER A 575 7.90 37.05 -1.24
N TYR A 576 6.85 37.82 -0.97
CA TYR A 576 6.03 38.41 -2.03
C TYR A 576 6.82 39.41 -2.88
N LYS A 577 7.62 40.28 -2.25
CA LYS A 577 8.43 41.30 -2.93
C LYS A 577 9.50 40.69 -3.83
N THR A 578 10.06 39.55 -3.45
CA THR A 578 11.05 38.80 -4.25
C THR A 578 10.39 37.87 -5.28
N GLY A 579 9.08 37.68 -5.22
CA GLY A 579 8.35 36.78 -6.11
C GLY A 579 8.45 35.30 -5.72
N ASP A 580 8.75 34.98 -4.46
CA ASP A 580 8.91 33.60 -3.96
C ASP A 580 7.94 33.26 -2.83
N LEU A 581 6.81 32.66 -3.22
CA LEU A 581 5.79 32.06 -2.36
C LEU A 581 5.78 30.53 -2.50
N SER A 582 6.90 29.93 -2.88
CA SER A 582 6.97 28.48 -3.12
C SER A 582 6.58 27.70 -1.87
N GLY A 583 5.86 26.59 -2.06
CA GLY A 583 5.42 25.70 -0.97
C GLY A 583 4.34 26.24 -0.04
N VAL A 584 3.91 27.50 -0.16
CA VAL A 584 2.88 28.09 0.71
C VAL A 584 1.59 27.27 0.64
N ARG A 585 0.95 27.07 1.80
CA ARG A 585 -0.32 26.35 1.90
C ARG A 585 -1.43 27.26 2.41
N PHE A 586 -2.49 27.34 1.62
CA PHE A 586 -3.73 28.03 1.98
C PHE A 586 -4.84 27.01 2.14
N THR A 587 -5.50 26.98 3.30
CA THR A 587 -6.63 26.10 3.55
C THR A 587 -7.88 26.90 3.91
N ASN A 588 -9.01 26.68 3.23
CA ASN A 588 -10.30 27.35 3.44
C ASN A 588 -10.22 28.89 3.47
N SER A 589 -9.32 29.47 2.66
CA SER A 589 -9.00 30.91 2.68
C SER A 589 -9.73 31.67 1.56
N ASP A 590 -10.09 32.93 1.81
CA ASP A 590 -10.61 33.85 0.80
C ASP A 590 -9.46 34.66 0.21
N LEU A 591 -9.10 34.32 -1.02
CA LEU A 591 -8.04 34.92 -1.83
C LEU A 591 -8.64 35.72 -3.01
N GLY A 592 -9.95 35.99 -2.99
CA GLY A 592 -10.66 36.64 -4.08
C GLY A 592 -10.10 38.02 -4.41
N GLY A 593 -9.83 38.27 -5.70
CA GLY A 593 -9.27 39.54 -6.19
C GLY A 593 -7.83 39.84 -5.76
N TRP A 594 -7.10 38.87 -5.20
CA TRP A 594 -5.69 39.07 -4.84
C TRP A 594 -4.83 39.24 -6.10
N ASN A 595 -3.73 40.00 -5.97
CA ASN A 595 -2.71 40.15 -6.98
C ASN A 595 -1.55 39.20 -6.65
N LEU A 596 -1.35 38.20 -7.49
CA LEU A 596 -0.28 37.21 -7.42
C LEU A 596 0.54 37.21 -8.73
N GLU A 597 0.54 38.34 -9.45
CA GLU A 597 1.29 38.49 -10.70
C GLU A 597 2.77 38.14 -10.52
N GLY A 598 3.27 37.24 -11.37
CA GLY A 598 4.68 36.84 -11.45
C GLY A 598 5.19 36.05 -10.24
N GLN A 599 4.33 35.70 -9.29
CA GLN A 599 4.75 34.99 -8.08
C GLN A 599 5.12 33.54 -8.37
N ASN A 600 6.12 33.02 -7.68
CA ASN A 600 6.45 31.60 -7.66
C ASN A 600 5.66 30.89 -6.56
N LEU A 601 4.70 30.05 -6.93
CA LEU A 601 3.85 29.22 -6.08
C LEU A 601 4.08 27.73 -6.38
N ARG A 602 5.28 27.35 -6.83
CA ARG A 602 5.64 25.93 -7.07
C ARG A 602 5.41 25.10 -5.81
N GLN A 603 4.89 23.90 -5.98
CA GLN A 603 4.64 22.93 -4.90
C GLN A 603 3.74 23.47 -3.78
N SER A 604 2.98 24.54 -4.04
CA SER A 604 1.98 25.08 -3.12
C SER A 604 0.78 24.13 -3.01
N SER A 605 0.07 24.21 -1.89
CA SER A 605 -1.14 23.43 -1.65
C SER A 605 -2.29 24.35 -1.26
N ILE A 606 -3.30 24.43 -2.12
CA ILE A 606 -4.42 25.36 -1.99
C ILE A 606 -5.72 24.56 -1.91
N VAL A 607 -6.29 24.46 -0.71
CA VAL A 607 -7.36 23.51 -0.40
C VAL A 607 -8.57 24.24 0.17
N GLY A 608 -9.74 24.12 -0.44
CA GLY A 608 -10.95 24.82 0.02
C GLY A 608 -10.91 26.34 -0.18
N ALA A 609 -9.93 26.88 -0.91
CA ALA A 609 -9.75 28.33 -1.05
C ALA A 609 -10.60 28.91 -2.21
N ASP A 610 -11.02 30.16 -2.05
CA ASP A 610 -11.68 30.95 -3.09
C ASP A 610 -10.68 31.92 -3.71
N LEU A 611 -10.38 31.75 -5.01
CA LEU A 611 -9.51 32.61 -5.80
C LEU A 611 -10.30 33.35 -6.89
N ALA A 612 -11.62 33.54 -6.71
CA ALA A 612 -12.43 34.24 -7.69
C ALA A 612 -11.84 35.62 -8.04
N GLU A 613 -11.74 35.91 -9.33
CA GLU A 613 -11.19 37.17 -9.88
C GLU A 613 -9.74 37.49 -9.46
N ALA A 614 -8.97 36.52 -8.92
CA ALA A 614 -7.57 36.75 -8.58
C ALA A 614 -6.71 36.98 -9.86
N ASN A 615 -5.77 37.92 -9.78
CA ASN A 615 -4.75 38.12 -10.80
C ASN A 615 -3.61 37.12 -10.58
N MET A 616 -3.56 36.09 -11.42
CA MET A 616 -2.56 35.02 -11.45
C MET A 616 -1.63 35.15 -12.67
N THR A 617 -1.51 36.34 -13.25
CA THR A 617 -0.75 36.52 -14.50
C THR A 617 0.72 36.19 -14.30
N LYS A 618 1.31 35.41 -15.22
CA LYS A 618 2.71 34.95 -15.17
C LYS A 618 3.13 34.21 -13.88
N VAL A 619 2.16 33.75 -13.09
CA VAL A 619 2.43 32.95 -11.88
C VAL A 619 3.13 31.65 -12.26
N ASN A 620 3.99 31.12 -11.39
CA ASN A 620 4.58 29.80 -11.54
C ASN A 620 3.97 28.83 -10.54
N LEU A 621 3.06 27.98 -10.99
CA LEU A 621 2.33 26.96 -10.23
C LEU A 621 2.80 25.54 -10.55
N HIS A 622 4.02 25.37 -11.05
CA HIS A 622 4.47 24.05 -11.40
C HIS A 622 4.47 23.10 -10.19
N GLU A 623 3.90 21.90 -10.36
CA GLU A 623 3.65 20.92 -9.29
C GLU A 623 2.76 21.42 -8.14
N ALA A 624 2.01 22.51 -8.33
CA ALA A 624 1.06 22.97 -7.32
C ALA A 624 -0.17 22.05 -7.26
N PHE A 625 -0.74 21.91 -6.06
CA PHE A 625 -1.94 21.13 -5.80
C PHE A 625 -3.09 22.04 -5.36
N PHE A 626 -4.21 21.94 -6.07
CA PHE A 626 -5.43 22.62 -5.73
C PHE A 626 -6.58 21.63 -5.58
N MET A 627 -7.34 21.75 -4.48
CA MET A 627 -8.43 20.82 -4.18
C MET A 627 -9.61 21.50 -3.50
N PHE A 628 -10.81 21.37 -4.07
CA PHE A 628 -12.04 22.02 -3.59
C PHE A 628 -11.91 23.56 -3.57
N GLY A 629 -12.68 24.29 -4.36
CA GLY A 629 -12.57 25.76 -4.37
C GLY A 629 -13.09 26.38 -5.65
N SER A 630 -12.84 27.68 -5.81
CA SER A 630 -13.19 28.42 -7.02
C SER A 630 -12.00 29.21 -7.55
N LEU A 631 -11.80 29.15 -8.86
CA LEU A 631 -10.93 29.98 -9.69
C LEU A 631 -11.79 30.84 -10.63
N ALA A 632 -13.08 31.03 -10.32
CA ALA A 632 -14.02 31.67 -11.25
C ALA A 632 -13.54 33.08 -11.63
N GLY A 633 -13.39 33.32 -12.94
CA GLY A 633 -12.91 34.61 -13.45
C GLY A 633 -11.46 34.97 -13.11
N ALA A 634 -10.65 34.05 -12.57
CA ALA A 634 -9.23 34.32 -12.30
C ALA A 634 -8.41 34.45 -13.60
N ASP A 635 -7.42 35.33 -13.60
CA ASP A 635 -6.57 35.64 -14.77
C ASP A 635 -5.23 34.90 -14.68
N PHE A 636 -5.07 33.79 -15.40
CA PHE A 636 -3.83 33.02 -15.51
C PHE A 636 -3.00 33.41 -16.75
N THR A 637 -3.15 34.62 -17.29
CA THR A 637 -2.47 35.01 -18.52
C THR A 637 -0.94 34.86 -18.39
N GLY A 638 -0.32 34.06 -19.24
CA GLY A 638 1.13 33.82 -19.23
C GLY A 638 1.63 32.92 -18.08
N ALA A 639 0.75 32.30 -17.30
CA ALA A 639 1.12 31.46 -16.16
C ALA A 639 1.84 30.17 -16.56
N ASN A 640 2.77 29.69 -15.74
CA ASN A 640 3.28 28.32 -15.82
C ASN A 640 2.51 27.44 -14.83
N ILE A 641 1.59 26.60 -15.31
CA ILE A 641 0.82 25.66 -14.48
C ILE A 641 1.22 24.20 -14.73
N THR A 642 2.42 23.98 -15.29
CA THR A 642 2.88 22.65 -15.71
C THR A 642 2.92 21.64 -14.56
N ASN A 643 2.50 20.40 -14.78
CA ASN A 643 2.38 19.36 -13.74
C ASN A 643 1.52 19.74 -12.51
N ALA A 644 0.75 20.84 -12.56
CA ALA A 644 -0.16 21.19 -11.49
C ALA A 644 -1.38 20.25 -11.49
N ARG A 645 -2.01 20.08 -10.32
CA ARG A 645 -3.22 19.26 -10.16
C ARG A 645 -4.37 20.09 -9.61
N PHE A 646 -5.47 20.12 -10.36
CA PHE A 646 -6.73 20.75 -9.99
C PHE A 646 -7.80 19.66 -9.82
N GLN A 647 -8.31 19.51 -8.60
CA GLN A 647 -9.32 18.51 -8.26
C GLN A 647 -10.55 19.15 -7.61
N GLU A 648 -11.75 18.85 -8.12
CA GLU A 648 -13.01 19.38 -7.58
C GLU A 648 -13.08 20.92 -7.50
N ILE A 649 -12.48 21.58 -8.48
CA ILE A 649 -12.42 23.05 -8.57
C ILE A 649 -13.35 23.57 -9.65
N ASP A 650 -13.99 24.69 -9.34
CA ASP A 650 -14.69 25.53 -10.30
C ASP A 650 -13.68 26.47 -10.98
N TYR A 651 -13.60 26.46 -12.30
CA TYR A 651 -12.75 27.37 -13.08
C TYR A 651 -13.54 28.06 -14.21
N VAL A 652 -14.86 28.23 -14.01
CA VAL A 652 -15.73 28.92 -14.97
C VAL A 652 -15.23 30.35 -15.19
N GLY A 653 -14.97 30.68 -16.47
CA GLY A 653 -14.51 32.02 -16.86
C GLY A 653 -13.05 32.34 -16.51
N ALA A 654 -12.27 31.39 -15.99
CA ALA A 654 -10.83 31.58 -15.82
C ALA A 654 -10.14 31.75 -17.19
N ASP A 655 -9.21 32.71 -17.29
CA ASP A 655 -8.45 33.01 -18.50
C ASP A 655 -7.07 32.35 -18.46
N PHE A 656 -6.82 31.38 -19.35
CA PHE A 656 -5.54 30.66 -19.48
C PHE A 656 -4.67 31.17 -20.65
N SER A 657 -4.95 32.37 -21.18
CA SER A 657 -4.26 32.91 -22.36
C SER A 657 -2.73 32.95 -22.19
N GLY A 658 -1.98 32.32 -23.09
CA GLY A 658 -0.52 32.24 -23.01
C GLY A 658 0.01 31.41 -21.83
N ALA A 659 -0.83 30.66 -21.11
CA ALA A 659 -0.37 29.79 -20.03
C ALA A 659 0.31 28.52 -20.57
N ASP A 660 1.33 28.02 -19.87
CA ASP A 660 1.91 26.69 -20.11
C ASP A 660 1.23 25.67 -19.21
N ILE A 661 0.46 24.77 -19.82
CA ILE A 661 -0.42 23.80 -19.16
C ILE A 661 0.06 22.34 -19.31
N ARG A 662 1.29 22.11 -19.81
CA ARG A 662 1.81 20.74 -20.03
C ARG A 662 1.88 19.94 -18.73
N GLY A 663 1.46 18.68 -18.75
CA GLY A 663 1.42 17.83 -17.55
C GLY A 663 0.30 18.15 -16.55
N THR A 664 -0.50 19.20 -16.78
CA THR A 664 -1.53 19.63 -15.83
C THR A 664 -2.70 18.65 -15.80
N ARG A 665 -3.21 18.39 -14.59
CA ARG A 665 -4.29 17.45 -14.31
C ARG A 665 -5.56 18.17 -13.87
N PHE A 666 -6.66 18.06 -14.61
CA PHE A 666 -7.99 18.57 -14.25
C PHE A 666 -8.98 17.41 -14.04
N PHE A 667 -9.34 17.11 -12.78
CA PHE A 667 -10.18 15.95 -12.42
C PHE A 667 -11.38 16.31 -11.52
N HIS A 668 -12.49 15.56 -11.69
CA HIS A 668 -13.69 15.63 -10.84
C HIS A 668 -14.28 17.04 -10.69
N THR A 669 -14.42 17.80 -11.77
CA THR A 669 -14.75 19.23 -11.69
C THR A 669 -16.24 19.45 -11.43
N ARG A 670 -16.60 20.38 -10.53
CA ARG A 670 -18.00 20.71 -10.21
C ARG A 670 -18.59 21.55 -11.34
N ASP A 671 -19.29 20.92 -12.27
CA ASP A 671 -20.03 21.55 -13.38
C ASP A 671 -19.19 22.48 -14.30
N SER A 672 -17.86 22.46 -14.19
CA SER A 672 -16.92 23.27 -14.97
C SER A 672 -16.32 22.47 -16.13
N ILE A 673 -16.38 23.03 -17.34
CA ILE A 673 -15.90 22.40 -18.58
C ILE A 673 -14.73 23.21 -19.14
N PHE A 674 -13.61 22.55 -19.46
CA PHE A 674 -12.49 23.21 -20.13
C PHE A 674 -12.84 23.41 -21.61
N THR A 675 -12.98 24.66 -22.05
CA THR A 675 -13.51 24.98 -23.39
C THR A 675 -12.41 24.97 -24.47
N PRO A 676 -12.74 24.71 -25.75
CA PRO A 676 -11.78 24.87 -26.85
C PRO A 676 -11.15 26.27 -26.89
N SER A 677 -11.93 27.31 -26.60
CA SER A 677 -11.40 28.68 -26.51
C SER A 677 -10.33 28.84 -25.42
N GLN A 678 -10.51 28.17 -24.27
CA GLN A 678 -9.51 28.18 -23.20
C GLN A 678 -8.26 27.38 -23.58
N LEU A 679 -8.39 26.25 -24.30
CA LEU A 679 -7.23 25.51 -24.77
C LEU A 679 -6.45 26.30 -25.83
N TYR A 680 -7.14 26.80 -26.86
CA TYR A 680 -6.52 27.45 -28.01
C TYR A 680 -5.81 28.76 -27.65
N SER A 681 -6.20 29.38 -26.53
CA SER A 681 -5.52 30.58 -26.06
C SER A 681 -4.22 30.26 -25.31
N THR A 682 -3.94 29.02 -24.91
CA THR A 682 -2.73 28.65 -24.14
C THR A 682 -1.44 28.73 -24.97
N LEU A 683 -0.31 28.97 -24.30
CA LEU A 683 1.02 28.90 -24.92
C LEU A 683 1.32 27.47 -25.38
N SER A 684 0.93 26.46 -24.59
CA SER A 684 1.14 25.05 -24.92
C SER A 684 0.50 24.67 -26.26
N TYR A 685 -0.68 25.22 -26.56
CA TYR A 685 -1.32 25.06 -27.87
C TYR A 685 -0.56 25.81 -28.97
N GLU A 686 -0.17 27.07 -28.73
CA GLU A 686 0.59 27.89 -29.69
C GLU A 686 1.91 27.22 -30.13
N ILE A 687 2.65 26.65 -29.19
CA ILE A 687 3.92 25.94 -29.47
C ILE A 687 3.73 24.51 -29.96
N SER A 688 2.47 24.07 -30.15
CA SER A 688 2.11 22.72 -30.58
C SER A 688 2.61 21.61 -29.63
N ASP A 689 2.66 21.87 -28.33
CA ASP A 689 3.08 20.91 -27.30
C ASP A 689 2.14 20.92 -26.10
N LEU A 690 1.23 19.95 -26.05
CA LEU A 690 0.26 19.71 -25.00
C LEU A 690 0.62 18.47 -24.15
N SER A 691 1.87 17.99 -24.21
CA SER A 691 2.30 16.74 -23.57
C SER A 691 1.90 16.65 -22.08
N GLY A 692 1.47 15.47 -21.63
CA GLY A 692 1.19 15.16 -20.23
C GLY A 692 -0.14 15.65 -19.66
N ILE A 693 -0.95 16.39 -20.41
CA ILE A 693 -2.21 16.96 -19.90
C ILE A 693 -3.22 15.86 -19.60
N GLN A 694 -3.96 16.00 -18.50
CA GLN A 694 -5.05 15.08 -18.16
C GLN A 694 -6.39 15.82 -17.97
N LEU A 695 -7.43 15.41 -18.70
CA LEU A 695 -8.78 16.02 -18.67
C LEU A 695 -9.86 14.95 -18.47
N ALA A 696 -10.61 14.99 -17.35
CA ALA A 696 -11.49 13.90 -16.94
C ALA A 696 -12.98 14.02 -17.32
N SER A 697 -13.48 15.19 -17.72
CA SER A 697 -14.92 15.43 -17.90
C SER A 697 -15.40 15.20 -19.35
N PRO A 698 -16.63 14.70 -19.57
CA PRO A 698 -17.16 14.41 -20.90
C PRO A 698 -17.59 15.65 -21.70
N ILE A 699 -17.16 15.78 -22.97
CA ILE A 699 -17.36 16.98 -23.81
C ILE A 699 -17.77 16.61 -25.25
N PRO A 700 -18.75 17.27 -25.89
CA PRO A 700 -19.00 17.12 -27.32
C PRO A 700 -17.92 17.78 -28.21
N GLY A 701 -17.47 17.02 -29.21
CA GLY A 701 -16.35 17.24 -30.11
C GLY A 701 -16.40 18.35 -31.16
N ASN A 702 -15.23 18.98 -31.37
CA ASN A 702 -14.68 19.55 -32.63
C ASN A 702 -13.33 20.26 -32.31
N TRP A 703 -12.36 19.55 -31.73
CA TRP A 703 -11.07 20.12 -31.38
C TRP A 703 -10.13 20.09 -32.59
N ASP A 704 -9.46 21.19 -32.92
CA ASP A 704 -8.35 21.18 -33.87
C ASP A 704 -7.08 20.89 -33.08
N LEU A 705 -6.52 19.69 -33.27
CA LEU A 705 -5.29 19.24 -32.64
C LEU A 705 -4.29 18.82 -33.72
N SER A 706 -4.46 19.33 -34.94
CA SER A 706 -3.61 18.97 -36.07
C SER A 706 -2.17 19.45 -35.86
N GLY A 707 -1.21 18.55 -36.04
CA GLY A 707 0.23 18.83 -35.82
C GLY A 707 0.66 18.95 -34.37
N ILE A 708 -0.25 18.77 -33.39
CA ILE A 708 0.05 18.98 -31.96
C ILE A 708 0.73 17.75 -31.33
N LYS A 709 1.72 17.96 -30.48
CA LYS A 709 2.33 16.93 -29.62
C LYS A 709 1.50 16.70 -28.36
N LEU A 710 1.11 15.45 -28.12
CA LEU A 710 0.18 14.98 -27.07
C LEU A 710 0.77 13.77 -26.31
N VAL A 711 2.09 13.65 -26.28
CA VAL A 711 2.80 12.53 -25.63
C VAL A 711 2.48 12.50 -24.14
N GLY A 712 2.04 11.35 -23.62
CA GLY A 712 1.76 11.15 -22.19
C GLY A 712 0.51 11.84 -21.66
N CYS A 713 -0.37 12.35 -22.53
CA CYS A 713 -1.66 12.89 -22.12
C CYS A 713 -2.66 11.77 -21.77
N GLU A 714 -3.60 12.05 -20.86
CA GLU A 714 -4.74 11.17 -20.57
C GLU A 714 -6.04 11.93 -20.80
N PHE A 715 -6.88 11.45 -21.70
CA PHE A 715 -8.17 12.06 -21.98
C PHE A 715 -9.29 11.09 -21.63
N GLY A 716 -10.27 11.55 -20.84
CA GLY A 716 -11.46 10.74 -20.55
C GLY A 716 -12.24 10.36 -21.82
N ALA A 717 -12.99 9.26 -21.74
CA ALA A 717 -13.62 8.55 -22.87
C ALA A 717 -14.54 9.37 -23.78
N LEU A 718 -14.89 10.61 -23.41
CA LEU A 718 -15.77 11.48 -24.20
C LEU A 718 -15.06 12.71 -24.77
N THR A 719 -13.78 12.98 -24.47
CA THR A 719 -13.14 14.28 -24.74
C THR A 719 -12.71 14.52 -26.20
N MET A 720 -12.46 13.51 -27.05
CA MET A 720 -11.98 13.72 -28.45
C MET A 720 -12.74 13.01 -29.56
N VAL A 721 -14.01 12.71 -29.32
CA VAL A 721 -14.94 12.44 -30.43
C VAL A 721 -14.88 13.63 -31.40
N GLY A 722 -14.71 13.41 -32.72
CA GLY A 722 -14.73 14.48 -33.74
C GLY A 722 -13.53 15.46 -33.77
N ALA A 723 -12.43 15.17 -33.07
CA ALA A 723 -11.21 15.99 -33.16
C ALA A 723 -10.45 15.79 -34.50
N ASP A 724 -9.80 16.85 -34.98
CA ASP A 724 -8.83 16.80 -36.08
C ASP A 724 -7.43 16.53 -35.50
N LEU A 725 -6.88 15.34 -35.75
CA LEU A 725 -5.60 14.88 -35.21
C LEU A 725 -4.53 14.75 -36.30
N ARG A 726 -4.76 15.31 -37.50
CA ARG A 726 -3.85 15.13 -38.64
C ARG A 726 -2.44 15.61 -38.31
N GLY A 727 -1.44 14.74 -38.47
CA GLY A 727 -0.05 15.07 -38.16
C GLY A 727 0.26 15.24 -36.66
N ALA A 728 -0.70 15.01 -35.75
CA ALA A 728 -0.47 15.08 -34.31
C ALA A 728 0.51 13.99 -33.84
N ASN A 729 1.21 14.21 -32.74
CA ASN A 729 2.15 13.24 -32.15
C ASN A 729 1.64 12.72 -30.81
N LEU A 730 1.07 11.52 -30.82
CA LEU A 730 0.57 10.76 -29.67
C LEU A 730 1.48 9.55 -29.38
N ALA A 731 2.78 9.67 -29.65
CA ALA A 731 3.72 8.58 -29.39
C ALA A 731 3.70 8.17 -27.91
N SER A 732 3.70 6.87 -27.65
CA SER A 732 3.71 6.27 -26.31
C SER A 732 2.55 6.71 -25.39
N THR A 733 1.44 7.15 -25.98
CA THR A 733 0.21 7.50 -25.25
C THR A 733 -0.63 6.23 -25.00
N TRP A 734 -1.21 6.13 -23.80
CA TRP A 734 -2.19 5.09 -23.45
C TRP A 734 -3.61 5.63 -23.63
N PHE A 735 -4.51 4.80 -24.15
CA PHE A 735 -5.90 5.20 -24.39
C PHE A 735 -6.86 4.34 -23.54
N SER A 736 -7.58 4.97 -22.60
CA SER A 736 -8.73 4.34 -21.97
C SER A 736 -9.91 4.32 -22.97
N THR A 737 -10.55 3.17 -23.09
CA THR A 737 -11.46 2.76 -24.17
C THR A 737 -12.67 3.65 -24.52
N ASP A 738 -13.16 3.40 -25.75
CA ASP A 738 -14.19 4.09 -26.55
C ASP A 738 -13.74 5.38 -27.26
N TRP A 739 -12.62 5.29 -27.99
CA TRP A 739 -12.11 6.41 -28.79
C TRP A 739 -11.85 6.15 -30.28
N LEU A 740 -12.13 7.22 -31.04
CA LEU A 740 -11.88 7.52 -32.46
C LEU A 740 -12.69 6.83 -33.58
N PRO A 741 -14.01 6.60 -33.49
CA PRO A 741 -14.78 6.18 -34.67
C PRO A 741 -14.84 7.24 -35.81
N SER A 742 -14.39 8.47 -35.59
CA SER A 742 -14.64 9.61 -36.49
C SER A 742 -13.58 10.74 -36.51
N GLY A 743 -12.42 10.58 -35.86
CA GLY A 743 -11.33 11.57 -35.90
C GLY A 743 -10.51 11.49 -37.19
N ARG A 744 -9.94 12.62 -37.64
CA ARG A 744 -9.04 12.62 -38.82
C ARG A 744 -7.60 12.32 -38.38
N LEU A 745 -7.09 11.12 -38.71
CA LEU A 745 -5.78 10.61 -38.23
C LEU A 745 -4.66 10.62 -39.28
N ILE A 746 -4.87 11.29 -40.41
CA ILE A 746 -3.90 11.30 -41.52
C ILE A 746 -2.55 11.85 -41.04
N GLY A 747 -1.50 11.03 -41.13
CA GLY A 747 -0.13 11.35 -40.73
C GLY A 747 0.10 11.46 -39.22
N THR A 748 -0.85 11.03 -38.38
CA THR A 748 -0.71 11.04 -36.92
C THR A 748 0.37 10.06 -36.47
N ASN A 749 1.29 10.51 -35.60
CA ASN A 749 2.30 9.65 -35.00
C ASN A 749 1.78 8.95 -33.75
N LEU A 750 1.61 7.64 -33.83
CA LEU A 750 1.22 6.76 -32.73
C LEU A 750 2.34 5.78 -32.38
N SER A 751 3.59 6.14 -32.67
CA SER A 751 4.71 5.25 -32.39
C SER A 751 4.78 4.91 -30.90
N GLY A 752 4.86 3.63 -30.54
CA GLY A 752 4.87 3.17 -29.16
C GLY A 752 3.53 3.28 -28.43
N ALA A 753 2.46 3.73 -29.09
CA ALA A 753 1.15 3.87 -28.45
C ALA A 753 0.45 2.52 -28.26
N ASP A 754 -0.30 2.40 -27.17
CA ASP A 754 -1.09 1.21 -26.85
C ASP A 754 -2.57 1.48 -27.06
N THR A 755 -3.15 0.85 -28.09
CA THR A 755 -4.55 1.05 -28.51
C THR A 755 -5.46 -0.14 -28.24
N ARG A 756 -4.98 -1.12 -27.46
CA ARG A 756 -5.73 -2.34 -27.12
C ARG A 756 -7.16 -2.02 -26.66
N GLY A 757 -8.15 -2.66 -27.28
CA GLY A 757 -9.58 -2.46 -26.99
C GLY A 757 -10.24 -1.28 -27.72
N GLY A 758 -9.48 -0.50 -28.49
CA GLY A 758 -9.96 0.64 -29.28
C GLY A 758 -10.60 0.28 -30.63
N ALA A 759 -11.16 1.28 -31.31
CA ALA A 759 -11.64 1.15 -32.70
C ALA A 759 -11.05 2.29 -33.54
N LEU A 760 -9.97 2.00 -34.29
CA LEU A 760 -9.13 2.98 -34.97
C LEU A 760 -8.92 2.62 -36.45
N ASP A 761 -9.01 3.61 -37.36
CA ASP A 761 -8.51 3.46 -38.73
C ASP A 761 -6.99 3.66 -38.73
N THR A 762 -6.26 2.58 -39.01
CA THR A 762 -4.79 2.53 -38.97
C THR A 762 -4.14 2.71 -40.36
N SER A 763 -4.92 3.08 -41.39
CA SER A 763 -4.43 3.08 -42.78
C SER A 763 -3.38 4.16 -43.10
N ASP A 764 -3.36 5.28 -42.37
CA ASP A 764 -2.52 6.45 -42.68
C ASP A 764 -1.90 7.07 -41.39
N ILE A 765 -1.34 6.23 -40.53
CA ILE A 765 -0.65 6.61 -39.27
C ILE A 765 0.84 6.21 -39.29
N ILE A 766 1.66 6.88 -38.48
CA ILE A 766 3.06 6.47 -38.21
C ILE A 766 3.05 5.52 -37.00
N LYS A 767 3.64 4.33 -37.15
CA LYS A 767 3.37 3.15 -36.31
C LYS A 767 4.60 2.38 -35.78
N HIS A 768 5.74 3.04 -35.56
CA HIS A 768 6.93 2.38 -34.98
C HIS A 768 6.63 1.88 -33.55
N ASN A 769 6.88 0.61 -33.22
CA ASN A 769 6.50 0.01 -31.94
C ASN A 769 5.01 0.16 -31.53
N PHE A 770 4.09 0.35 -32.48
CA PHE A 770 2.66 0.54 -32.23
C PHE A 770 1.98 -0.77 -31.83
N ILE A 771 1.21 -0.75 -30.73
CA ILE A 771 0.37 -1.87 -30.30
C ILE A 771 -1.03 -1.65 -30.83
N TYR A 772 -1.44 -2.53 -31.74
CA TYR A 772 -2.73 -2.47 -32.42
C TYR A 772 -3.90 -2.75 -31.47
N PRO A 773 -5.15 -2.41 -31.87
CA PRO A 773 -6.32 -2.59 -30.99
C PRO A 773 -6.61 -4.02 -30.53
N ASP A 774 -6.10 -5.01 -31.25
CA ASP A 774 -6.15 -6.44 -30.95
C ASP A 774 -4.87 -6.96 -30.25
N GLY A 775 -3.94 -6.08 -29.90
CA GLY A 775 -2.75 -6.37 -29.09
C GLY A 775 -1.50 -6.80 -29.87
N HIS A 776 -1.56 -6.97 -31.18
CA HIS A 776 -0.35 -7.31 -31.93
C HIS A 776 0.57 -6.10 -32.09
N ILE A 777 1.87 -6.38 -32.22
CA ILE A 777 2.92 -5.43 -32.58
C ILE A 777 3.80 -6.09 -33.67
N GLU A 778 4.04 -5.36 -34.76
CA GLU A 778 4.80 -5.87 -35.91
C GLU A 778 6.23 -6.25 -35.48
N GLY A 779 6.92 -5.36 -34.79
CA GLY A 779 8.20 -5.64 -34.12
C GLY A 779 8.41 -4.68 -32.95
N LEU A 780 9.17 -5.12 -31.94
CA LEU A 780 9.51 -4.34 -30.75
C LEU A 780 10.99 -3.94 -30.83
N HIS A 781 11.26 -2.83 -31.50
CA HIS A 781 12.60 -2.32 -31.79
C HIS A 781 12.84 -1.03 -31.03
N ILE A 782 13.49 -1.12 -29.87
CA ILE A 782 13.83 0.04 -29.05
C ILE A 782 15.19 0.57 -29.49
N GLU A 783 15.16 1.70 -30.20
CA GLU A 783 16.33 2.37 -30.77
C GLU A 783 17.15 3.11 -29.71
N ALA A 784 18.29 3.67 -30.13
CA ALA A 784 19.16 4.37 -29.23
C ALA A 784 18.48 5.58 -28.56
N SER A 785 18.57 5.68 -27.23
CA SER A 785 17.87 6.69 -26.41
C SER A 785 16.33 6.69 -26.52
N GLU A 786 15.71 5.64 -27.08
CA GLU A 786 14.25 5.46 -27.11
C GLU A 786 13.75 4.88 -25.77
N THR A 787 12.59 5.34 -25.28
CA THR A 787 11.88 4.72 -24.15
C THR A 787 10.51 4.23 -24.61
N MET A 788 10.32 2.92 -24.63
CA MET A 788 9.02 2.30 -24.89
C MET A 788 8.34 1.99 -23.55
N ARG A 789 7.10 2.46 -23.37
CA ARG A 789 6.33 2.23 -22.14
C ARG A 789 5.21 1.24 -22.40
N LEU A 790 5.11 0.21 -21.57
CA LEU A 790 4.01 -0.74 -21.55
C LEU A 790 3.15 -0.47 -20.32
N TRP A 791 1.85 -0.35 -20.55
CA TRP A 791 0.84 -0.13 -19.53
C TRP A 791 0.12 -1.42 -19.22
N ASP A 792 -0.37 -1.53 -17.98
CA ASP A 792 -1.30 -2.59 -17.66
C ASP A 792 -2.63 -2.37 -18.38
N PHE A 793 -3.28 -3.46 -18.78
CA PHE A 793 -4.54 -3.43 -19.52
C PHE A 793 -5.61 -4.03 -18.64
N ASP A 794 -6.38 -3.16 -17.99
CA ASP A 794 -7.55 -3.57 -17.24
C ASP A 794 -8.83 -3.37 -18.08
N PRO A 795 -9.46 -4.45 -18.57
CA PRO A 795 -10.72 -4.36 -19.29
C PRO A 795 -11.91 -3.90 -18.42
N GLU A 796 -11.80 -3.88 -17.09
CA GLU A 796 -12.88 -3.45 -16.19
C GLU A 796 -13.02 -1.91 -16.11
N LEU A 797 -11.98 -1.15 -16.44
CA LEU A 797 -11.97 0.32 -16.47
C LEU A 797 -12.62 0.92 -17.73
N ILE A 798 -13.16 0.07 -18.61
CA ILE A 798 -13.75 0.44 -19.89
C ILE A 798 -15.20 0.93 -19.70
N PRO A 799 -15.55 2.19 -20.03
CA PRO A 799 -16.93 2.67 -19.90
C PRO A 799 -17.90 1.84 -20.73
N ARG A 800 -18.96 1.33 -20.09
CA ARG A 800 -19.98 0.43 -20.68
C ARG A 800 -20.92 1.17 -21.65
N TYR A 801 -20.41 1.67 -22.78
CA TYR A 801 -21.23 2.18 -23.89
C TYR A 801 -21.35 1.19 -25.06
N LYS A 802 -20.38 0.28 -25.22
CA LYS A 802 -20.57 -1.01 -25.88
C LYS A 802 -21.00 -2.01 -24.84
N SER A 803 -21.71 -3.04 -25.26
CA SER A 803 -22.39 -3.87 -24.28
C SER A 803 -22.22 -5.36 -24.48
N GLU A 804 -21.03 -5.69 -24.97
CA GLU A 804 -20.29 -6.89 -24.62
C GLU A 804 -19.01 -6.49 -23.87
N PRO A 805 -18.55 -7.35 -22.94
CA PRO A 805 -17.28 -7.15 -22.26
C PRO A 805 -16.13 -7.20 -23.26
N ILE A 806 -15.23 -6.23 -23.24
CA ILE A 806 -13.92 -6.37 -23.87
C ILE A 806 -13.10 -7.29 -22.95
N GLY A 807 -12.61 -8.42 -23.45
CA GLY A 807 -11.77 -9.35 -22.67
C GLY A 807 -10.32 -8.87 -22.59
N ASP A 808 -9.45 -9.61 -21.89
CA ASP A 808 -8.01 -9.33 -21.84
C ASP A 808 -7.40 -9.37 -23.25
N ILE A 809 -6.58 -8.37 -23.60
CA ILE A 809 -5.91 -8.27 -24.91
C ILE A 809 -4.39 -8.34 -24.65
N PRO A 810 -3.71 -9.46 -24.93
CA PRO A 810 -2.29 -9.61 -24.69
C PRO A 810 -1.47 -8.82 -25.71
N ILE A 811 -0.24 -8.44 -25.34
CA ILE A 811 0.71 -7.86 -26.30
C ILE A 811 1.39 -9.01 -27.04
N VAL A 812 1.36 -9.04 -28.38
CA VAL A 812 1.96 -10.13 -29.18
C VAL A 812 2.94 -9.58 -30.21
N VAL A 813 4.23 -9.85 -30.01
CA VAL A 813 5.31 -9.49 -30.96
C VAL A 813 5.38 -10.51 -32.09
N THR A 814 5.27 -10.04 -33.34
CA THR A 814 5.09 -10.91 -34.51
C THR A 814 6.33 -11.08 -35.39
N GLN A 815 7.31 -10.17 -35.36
CA GLN A 815 8.50 -10.27 -36.23
C GLN A 815 9.82 -10.41 -35.47
N ALA A 816 10.11 -9.52 -34.53
CA ALA A 816 11.38 -9.47 -33.81
C ALA A 816 11.29 -8.55 -32.60
N MET A 817 12.16 -8.78 -31.61
CA MET A 817 12.42 -7.84 -30.52
C MET A 817 13.91 -7.53 -30.45
N SER A 818 14.26 -6.25 -30.35
CA SER A 818 15.63 -5.80 -30.14
C SER A 818 15.66 -4.53 -29.29
N ILE A 819 16.56 -4.48 -28.32
CA ILE A 819 16.75 -3.30 -27.47
C ILE A 819 18.19 -2.79 -27.63
N HIS A 820 18.37 -1.52 -27.99
CA HIS A 820 19.68 -0.90 -28.05
C HIS A 820 20.28 -0.70 -26.63
N THR A 821 21.61 -0.64 -26.51
CA THR A 821 22.30 -0.58 -25.20
C THR A 821 21.97 0.63 -24.34
N ASP A 822 21.46 1.72 -24.93
CA ASP A 822 21.00 2.93 -24.24
C ASP A 822 19.47 3.17 -24.42
N GLY A 823 18.74 2.18 -24.92
CA GLY A 823 17.28 2.17 -24.98
C GLY A 823 16.66 1.64 -23.68
N THR A 824 15.41 2.02 -23.41
CA THR A 824 14.68 1.66 -22.19
C THR A 824 13.33 1.04 -22.50
N LEU A 825 13.07 -0.14 -21.93
CA LEU A 825 11.72 -0.71 -21.85
C LEU A 825 11.17 -0.45 -20.44
N ARG A 826 10.10 0.32 -20.34
CA ARG A 826 9.45 0.70 -19.08
C ARG A 826 8.14 -0.04 -18.92
N ILE A 827 8.00 -0.75 -17.81
CA ILE A 827 6.77 -1.43 -17.40
C ILE A 827 6.20 -0.66 -16.21
N VAL A 828 4.92 -0.29 -16.29
CA VAL A 828 4.24 0.46 -15.23
C VAL A 828 3.06 -0.33 -14.67
N PHE A 829 3.18 -0.74 -13.42
CA PHE A 829 2.20 -1.55 -12.68
C PHE A 829 1.12 -0.68 -12.01
N GLU A 830 -0.13 -1.13 -12.06
CA GLU A 830 -1.28 -0.54 -11.34
C GLU A 830 -1.56 -1.31 -10.02
N ASP A 831 -2.68 -1.04 -9.34
CA ASP A 831 -3.00 -1.59 -8.01
C ASP A 831 -3.66 -2.99 -8.04
N ASP A 832 -3.81 -3.56 -9.23
CA ASP A 832 -4.40 -4.84 -9.57
C ASP A 832 -3.37 -5.85 -10.15
N GLN A 833 -3.85 -6.95 -10.73
CA GLN A 833 -2.96 -7.98 -11.28
C GLN A 833 -2.52 -7.63 -12.71
N TRP A 834 -1.23 -7.74 -13.00
CA TRP A 834 -0.66 -7.48 -14.33
C TRP A 834 -1.28 -8.34 -15.44
N GLY A 835 -2.06 -7.69 -16.31
CA GLY A 835 -2.77 -8.26 -17.45
C GLY A 835 -2.05 -8.08 -18.80
N SER A 836 -0.85 -7.47 -18.81
CA SER A 836 -0.15 -7.06 -20.05
C SER A 836 1.15 -7.81 -20.34
N THR A 837 1.18 -9.12 -20.06
CA THR A 837 2.31 -9.97 -20.47
C THR A 837 2.61 -9.83 -21.97
N VAL A 838 3.90 -9.70 -22.31
CA VAL A 838 4.38 -9.66 -23.70
C VAL A 838 4.62 -11.08 -24.20
N HIS A 839 3.91 -11.45 -25.25
CA HIS A 839 4.02 -12.72 -25.95
C HIS A 839 4.78 -12.55 -27.28
N TYR A 840 5.25 -13.67 -27.82
CA TYR A 840 5.99 -13.71 -29.07
C TYR A 840 5.40 -14.78 -29.98
N GLU A 841 5.35 -14.50 -31.29
CA GLU A 841 5.21 -15.57 -32.27
C GLU A 841 6.44 -16.49 -32.21
N SER A 842 6.24 -17.78 -32.48
CA SER A 842 7.33 -18.75 -32.34
C SER A 842 8.47 -18.49 -33.33
N ALA A 843 9.71 -18.70 -32.87
CA ALA A 843 10.94 -18.61 -33.65
C ALA A 843 11.29 -17.21 -34.19
N ILE A 844 10.78 -16.14 -33.57
CA ILE A 844 11.25 -14.78 -33.85
C ILE A 844 12.52 -14.45 -33.04
N PRO A 845 13.44 -13.62 -33.57
CA PRO A 845 14.64 -13.21 -32.83
C PRO A 845 14.28 -12.25 -31.68
N VAL A 846 14.90 -12.45 -30.52
CA VAL A 846 14.77 -11.61 -29.33
C VAL A 846 16.17 -11.26 -28.83
N GLU A 847 16.58 -10.00 -28.98
CA GLU A 847 17.87 -9.49 -28.52
C GLU A 847 17.67 -8.49 -27.37
N LEU A 848 18.15 -8.87 -26.18
CA LEU A 848 18.06 -8.04 -24.98
C LEU A 848 19.38 -7.30 -24.73
N ALA A 849 19.27 -5.99 -24.55
CA ALA A 849 20.29 -5.12 -24.00
C ALA A 849 19.57 -3.97 -23.26
N GLY A 850 20.24 -2.84 -23.03
CA GLY A 850 19.58 -1.62 -22.54
C GLY A 850 19.04 -1.73 -21.12
N THR A 851 18.04 -0.93 -20.79
CA THR A 851 17.46 -0.83 -19.44
C THR A 851 16.04 -1.37 -19.38
N LEU A 852 15.74 -2.18 -18.36
CA LEU A 852 14.36 -2.54 -17.97
C LEU A 852 13.97 -1.71 -16.73
N GLU A 853 12.91 -0.91 -16.85
CA GLU A 853 12.36 -0.13 -15.73
C GLU A 853 11.07 -0.78 -15.20
N LEU A 854 11.04 -1.08 -13.90
CA LEU A 854 9.91 -1.67 -13.18
C LEU A 854 9.34 -0.63 -12.20
N LEU A 855 8.30 0.10 -12.63
CA LEU A 855 7.74 1.23 -11.89
C LEU A 855 6.28 0.98 -11.51
N PHE A 856 5.81 1.55 -10.40
CA PHE A 856 4.38 1.59 -10.09
C PHE A 856 3.77 2.91 -10.56
N ASP A 857 2.50 2.92 -10.94
CA ASP A 857 1.76 4.17 -11.11
C ASP A 857 1.73 4.96 -9.79
N GLY A 858 1.61 6.30 -9.92
CA GLY A 858 1.68 7.23 -8.80
C GLY A 858 0.59 7.02 -7.74
N HIS A 859 -0.49 6.31 -8.07
CA HIS A 859 -1.58 6.02 -7.13
C HIS A 859 -1.45 4.67 -6.39
N VAL A 860 -0.55 3.80 -6.84
CA VAL A 860 -0.38 2.46 -6.26
C VAL A 860 0.41 2.54 -4.95
N ALA A 861 -0.02 1.74 -3.97
CA ALA A 861 0.68 1.53 -2.71
C ALA A 861 1.40 0.16 -2.73
N PRO A 862 2.71 0.10 -3.09
CA PRO A 862 3.41 -1.16 -3.38
C PRO A 862 3.37 -2.18 -2.23
N ARG A 863 3.28 -1.70 -0.97
CA ARG A 863 3.15 -2.55 0.22
C ARG A 863 2.00 -3.57 0.16
N ARG A 864 0.93 -3.27 -0.58
CA ARG A 864 -0.24 -4.16 -0.71
C ARG A 864 0.00 -5.32 -1.67
N LEU A 865 1.07 -5.24 -2.46
CA LEU A 865 1.42 -6.18 -3.51
C LEU A 865 2.67 -6.99 -3.16
N ILE A 866 3.16 -6.90 -1.91
CA ILE A 866 4.32 -7.69 -1.45
C ILE A 866 3.94 -9.17 -1.52
N GLY A 867 4.82 -9.98 -2.14
CA GLY A 867 4.60 -11.39 -2.45
C GLY A 867 3.94 -11.64 -3.81
N THR A 868 3.42 -10.60 -4.49
CA THR A 868 2.80 -10.76 -5.80
C THR A 868 3.88 -10.99 -6.87
N THR A 869 3.64 -12.00 -7.72
CA THR A 869 4.49 -12.31 -8.88
C THR A 869 3.80 -11.82 -10.16
N PHE A 870 4.57 -11.14 -11.01
CA PHE A 870 4.11 -10.47 -12.21
C PHE A 870 4.81 -11.10 -13.42
N GLN A 871 4.03 -11.59 -14.38
CA GLN A 871 4.51 -12.21 -15.61
C GLN A 871 4.71 -11.12 -16.68
N LEU A 872 5.95 -10.66 -16.87
CA LEU A 872 6.25 -9.55 -17.79
C LEU A 872 6.36 -10.03 -19.23
N PHE A 873 7.10 -11.12 -19.42
CA PHE A 873 7.35 -11.72 -20.73
C PHE A 873 6.89 -13.17 -20.72
N ASN A 874 6.46 -13.67 -21.87
CA ASN A 874 6.25 -15.09 -22.08
C ASN A 874 7.24 -15.58 -23.11
N TRP A 875 8.37 -16.13 -22.66
CA TRP A 875 9.44 -16.62 -23.54
C TRP A 875 9.08 -17.91 -24.30
N THR A 876 7.87 -18.45 -24.14
CA THR A 876 7.48 -19.69 -24.80
C THR A 876 7.58 -19.57 -26.33
N GLY A 877 8.39 -20.44 -26.94
CA GLY A 877 8.56 -20.49 -28.39
C GLY A 877 9.63 -19.54 -28.95
N VAL A 878 10.32 -18.78 -28.10
CA VAL A 878 11.48 -17.95 -28.44
C VAL A 878 12.64 -18.25 -27.49
N ASP A 879 13.86 -17.86 -27.88
CA ASP A 879 15.06 -17.97 -27.03
C ASP A 879 15.69 -16.57 -26.92
N PRO A 880 15.50 -15.85 -25.79
CA PRO A 880 16.04 -14.51 -25.63
C PRO A 880 17.57 -14.54 -25.54
N HIS A 881 18.23 -13.79 -26.41
CA HIS A 881 19.69 -13.68 -26.44
C HIS A 881 20.15 -12.37 -25.77
N GLY A 882 21.04 -12.49 -24.78
CA GLY A 882 21.52 -11.36 -23.99
C GLY A 882 20.71 -11.15 -22.70
N GLU A 883 21.08 -10.12 -21.95
CA GLU A 883 20.42 -9.71 -20.71
C GLU A 883 20.23 -8.19 -20.72
N PHE A 884 19.28 -7.69 -19.93
CA PHE A 884 19.15 -6.25 -19.71
C PHE A 884 20.42 -5.76 -19.00
N ALA A 885 21.08 -4.75 -19.57
CA ALA A 885 22.31 -4.21 -19.01
C ALA A 885 22.08 -3.54 -17.63
N THR A 886 20.87 -3.05 -17.39
CA THR A 886 20.45 -2.51 -16.10
C THR A 886 18.97 -2.78 -15.86
N ILE A 887 18.62 -3.20 -14.65
CA ILE A 887 17.23 -3.24 -14.17
C ILE A 887 17.08 -2.13 -13.13
N VAL A 888 16.18 -1.19 -13.38
CA VAL A 888 15.89 -0.09 -12.47
C VAL A 888 14.49 -0.30 -11.89
N ALA A 889 14.41 -0.37 -10.57
CA ALA A 889 13.15 -0.53 -9.86
C ALA A 889 12.65 0.80 -9.27
N ASP A 890 11.34 0.89 -9.01
CA ASP A 890 10.75 1.93 -8.19
C ASP A 890 11.50 2.06 -6.84
N PRO A 891 11.90 3.28 -6.41
CA PRO A 891 12.64 3.49 -5.16
C PRO A 891 11.91 2.98 -3.90
N ARG A 892 10.59 2.78 -3.97
CA ARG A 892 9.75 2.29 -2.88
C ARG A 892 9.72 0.77 -2.78
N ALA A 893 10.32 0.03 -3.74
CA ALA A 893 10.13 -1.40 -3.92
C ALA A 893 11.44 -2.17 -4.14
N THR A 894 11.44 -3.44 -3.78
CA THR A 894 12.52 -4.38 -4.09
C THR A 894 11.93 -5.62 -4.78
N TRP A 895 12.54 -6.02 -5.89
CA TRP A 895 12.05 -7.09 -6.76
C TRP A 895 13.02 -8.27 -6.80
N ASP A 896 12.46 -9.48 -6.79
CA ASP A 896 13.16 -10.69 -7.21
C ASP A 896 12.97 -10.85 -8.71
N THR A 897 14.08 -10.84 -9.45
CA THR A 897 14.13 -10.97 -10.90
C THR A 897 14.79 -12.28 -11.34
N SER A 898 15.02 -13.22 -10.42
CA SER A 898 15.70 -14.49 -10.69
C SER A 898 15.00 -15.33 -11.78
N ALA A 899 13.70 -15.16 -11.95
CA ALA A 899 12.89 -15.84 -12.94
C ALA A 899 12.71 -15.06 -14.26
N LEU A 900 13.26 -13.84 -14.36
CA LEU A 900 13.00 -12.93 -15.48
C LEU A 900 13.44 -13.51 -16.83
N TYR A 901 14.59 -14.16 -16.91
CA TYR A 901 15.10 -14.70 -18.18
C TYR A 901 14.67 -16.15 -18.45
N THR A 902 14.09 -16.83 -17.44
CA THR A 902 13.62 -18.21 -17.59
C THR A 902 12.13 -18.28 -17.86
N THR A 903 11.32 -17.68 -16.99
CA THR A 903 9.86 -17.68 -17.13
C THR A 903 9.36 -16.34 -17.61
N GLY A 904 10.11 -15.25 -17.40
CA GLY A 904 9.63 -13.89 -17.69
C GLY A 904 8.95 -13.22 -16.51
N GLU A 905 9.06 -13.80 -15.31
CA GLU A 905 8.39 -13.34 -14.09
C GLU A 905 9.32 -12.49 -13.21
N VAL A 906 8.71 -11.57 -12.46
CA VAL A 906 9.35 -10.83 -11.37
C VAL A 906 8.42 -10.84 -10.15
N THR A 907 8.98 -10.88 -8.93
CA THR A 907 8.18 -10.92 -7.70
C THR A 907 8.51 -9.72 -6.82
N LEU A 908 7.48 -9.04 -6.29
CA LEU A 908 7.71 -7.96 -5.34
C LEU A 908 8.04 -8.53 -3.96
N VAL A 909 9.25 -8.29 -3.46
CA VAL A 909 9.76 -8.91 -2.22
C VAL A 909 9.54 -8.02 -1.00
N SER A 910 9.74 -6.71 -1.14
CA SER A 910 9.53 -5.75 -0.04
C SER A 910 9.21 -4.35 -0.56
N ALA A 911 8.58 -3.54 0.27
CA ALA A 911 8.37 -2.12 0.01
C ALA A 911 8.65 -1.28 1.26
N VAL A 912 9.22 -0.08 1.09
CA VAL A 912 9.52 0.83 2.21
C VAL A 912 8.20 1.38 2.80
N PRO A 913 8.02 1.45 4.13
CA PRO A 913 6.88 2.13 4.71
C PRO A 913 6.89 3.61 4.33
N GLU A 914 5.83 4.11 3.71
CA GLU A 914 5.67 5.55 3.54
C GLU A 914 5.66 6.24 4.90
N PRO A 915 6.32 7.40 5.05
CA PRO A 915 6.16 8.21 6.26
C PRO A 915 4.67 8.54 6.43
N ALA A 916 4.08 8.06 7.52
CA ALA A 916 2.66 8.23 7.87
C ALA A 916 2.19 9.70 8.02
N GLY A 917 3.05 10.68 7.73
CA GLY A 917 2.81 12.10 7.93
C GLY A 917 1.93 12.79 6.90
N VAL A 918 1.75 12.25 5.69
CA VAL A 918 1.06 13.00 4.62
C VAL A 918 -0.43 12.64 4.52
N PHE A 919 -0.80 11.35 4.57
CA PHE A 919 -2.19 10.93 4.33
C PHE A 919 -3.16 11.26 5.49
N LEU A 920 -2.68 11.25 6.75
CA LEU A 920 -3.49 11.62 7.92
C LEU A 920 -3.75 13.12 8.00
N ALA A 921 -2.86 13.96 7.44
CA ALA A 921 -3.07 15.40 7.36
C ALA A 921 -4.23 15.75 6.40
N TRP A 922 -4.36 15.03 5.29
CA TRP A 922 -5.40 15.28 4.28
C TRP A 922 -6.80 14.86 4.74
N VAL A 923 -6.93 13.71 5.41
CA VAL A 923 -8.21 13.23 5.93
C VAL A 923 -8.69 14.07 7.14
N ALA A 924 -7.78 14.54 7.99
CA ALA A 924 -8.11 15.42 9.10
C ALA A 924 -8.57 16.82 8.63
N ILE A 925 -7.98 17.34 7.54
CA ILE A 925 -8.39 18.62 6.92
C ILE A 925 -9.75 18.48 6.22
N GLY A 926 -9.99 17.36 5.52
CA GLY A 926 -11.27 17.07 4.85
C GLY A 926 -12.46 16.90 5.81
N LEU A 927 -12.27 16.22 6.94
CA LEU A 927 -13.31 16.04 7.96
C LEU A 927 -13.63 17.35 8.71
N ALA A 928 -12.64 18.21 8.95
CA ALA A 928 -12.87 19.52 9.54
C ALA A 928 -13.66 20.45 8.61
N ALA A 929 -13.40 20.43 7.30
CA ALA A 929 -14.13 21.20 6.30
C ALA A 929 -15.61 20.75 6.18
N TRP A 930 -15.87 19.44 6.27
CA TRP A 930 -17.23 18.89 6.17
C TRP A 930 -18.11 19.27 7.38
N VAL A 931 -17.55 19.28 8.60
CA VAL A 931 -18.29 19.65 9.83
C VAL A 931 -18.64 21.14 9.88
N VAL A 932 -17.84 22.01 9.27
CA VAL A 932 -18.13 23.46 9.16
C VAL A 932 -19.23 23.74 8.12
N GLN A 933 -19.22 23.03 6.99
CA GLN A 933 -20.20 23.21 5.93
C GLN A 933 -21.61 22.72 6.32
N ALA A 934 -21.69 21.66 7.12
CA ALA A 934 -22.95 21.17 7.70
C ALA A 934 -23.60 22.15 8.71
N ARG A 935 -22.87 23.14 9.23
CA ARG A 935 -23.41 24.18 10.14
C ARG A 935 -23.89 25.44 9.42
N GLN A 936 -23.46 25.70 8.18
CA GLN A 936 -23.85 26.91 7.44
C GLN A 936 -25.01 26.68 6.47
N VAL A 937 -25.23 25.46 5.97
CA VAL A 937 -26.41 25.15 5.16
C VAL A 937 -27.58 24.80 6.08
N GLY A 938 -28.44 25.77 6.34
CA GLY A 938 -29.66 25.62 7.12
C GLY A 938 -30.65 24.63 6.49
N VAL A 939 -30.44 23.33 6.70
CA VAL A 939 -31.44 22.31 6.43
C VAL A 939 -32.47 22.38 7.56
N ARG A 940 -33.69 22.80 7.19
CA ARG A 940 -34.86 22.78 8.06
C ARG A 940 -35.04 21.37 8.66
N LYS A 941 -34.80 21.25 9.96
CA LYS A 941 -35.19 20.07 10.75
C LYS A 941 -36.71 19.98 10.81
N THR A 942 -37.28 18.95 10.18
CA THR A 942 -38.54 18.37 10.67
C THR A 942 -38.20 17.37 11.79
N PRO A 943 -38.93 17.39 12.92
CA PRO A 943 -38.58 16.56 14.07
C PRO A 943 -39.19 15.15 13.92
N LEU A 944 -38.37 14.12 14.10
CA LEU A 944 -38.86 12.80 14.48
C LEU A 944 -38.29 12.45 15.85
N ASN A 945 -39.23 12.10 16.73
CA ASN A 945 -39.09 11.87 18.15
C ASN A 945 -38.34 10.55 18.46
N SER A 946 -37.56 10.62 19.55
CA SER A 946 -37.47 9.67 20.67
C SER A 946 -37.13 8.18 20.45
N GLY A 947 -36.08 7.76 21.17
CA GLY A 947 -35.85 6.40 21.68
C GLY A 947 -34.40 5.97 21.45
N SER A 948 -33.48 6.10 22.42
CA SER A 948 -33.11 5.03 23.37
C SER A 948 -32.76 3.73 22.63
N ASP A 949 -31.50 3.29 22.52
CA ASP A 949 -30.69 2.83 23.65
C ASP A 949 -29.17 2.78 23.34
N LEU A 950 -28.39 2.99 24.39
CA LEU A 950 -26.99 2.61 24.56
C LEU A 950 -26.86 1.10 24.79
N ILE A 951 -25.81 0.47 24.25
CA ILE A 951 -24.77 -0.36 24.92
C ILE A 951 -23.60 -0.51 23.94
#